data_AF-A0A4R0VQ06-F1
#
_entry.id   AF-A0A4R0VQ06-F1
#
_cell.length_a   1.000
_cell.length_b   1.000
_cell.length_c   1.000
_cell.angle_alpha   90.00
_cell.angle_beta   90.00
_cell.angle_gamma   90.00
#
_symmetry.space_group_name_H-M   'P 1'
#
loop_
_entity.id
_entity.type
_entity.pdbx_description
1 polymer ?
#
loop_
_entity_poly.entity_id
_entity_poly.type
_entity_poly.pdbx_seq_one_letter_code
_entity_poly.pdbx_strand_id
1 'polypeptide(L)'
;MRLSSGDHAGRASARTRHRKWLRSGLAAVLSMATLAALAAPASATDTMPWGGQYADTSHPEQSAGANQPYQHGYTGLDILNWNPDADKDSEYLRSRVPLQTRIAANAATQKDPNLPADTEMFNLAGDYGNAFFESFHDNNVFSQYLFNYWQYTDYYGTWHGQPTANVPKSLYDEKAQSDWTQKWFEFGTLNLPNAAYTNVAHKNGAKSIATIFYSGNDRGEQTYKDLLQGKRADGTYPVADKLVEIAKYYGFDGYFVNQESSVNSADVPTYQDFMKQIIDQGIYIQWYDSATYPNGGVSYQNMFNDANSPWVQDPNKGKISDSIFLNYWFSGNMLQDSADHAKSLGIDPKYAVFAGIEAGQKKFGSIASNANYMNVNLDADGKPYVSLAALGTDFVSHELGDDKKVYPKYQNQVFDRERRLWTGSSTGEKGTTDISDPYIDDGTSSDSWKGFASQIAERSVIGGPVFSTSFNTGHGLEWRDNGEQTSNQQWGNINLQDILPTWQWWIDADSDPLQADFDYGKKYEAAPRFNYTKVGGYEGGDSLVLSGKLSSDNTVRLYKTDLSVAAGSKVELTYNKLNSDDSKLQLGLIFADDTKTIVPVDMADGGASNGWKTATVDLSQYAGKKIATLGLIVKAGANPIDNYQVNIGKITVTDGAAYTPAAPTNFQVERAYADSDELTVKWDLADYSTAKNYLLYLDNTFLGGRYDDTLYVKHLPAKTGTLKLYAVGADGSRSLAAEAPLNEAAAVSGVKVEPGKDGNVKVSWTNPQVSGEKTVTVKSDNGSWRYAAQPYSQTVKVSADKSEATIPNAPVDGSRYVVTVDNAGGTTATATGVFADATIEPYPACSVTWNGDRVTLVRPETQDWRYLYMTEKWTDENGEKQEKQLGANYTYSQSTPPITGIIRGRTTPSSYTKSIPSGHELWVQVEDYNGNKTEPVKIQTADELAKCTVSDPTQPDAKESTLTAVDGSAVADGKATRTIQATVKDSFGNPLTNAEVAFTLPEGVTAVDGNATVKTDAAGVASLNVVSTKVGKYTVKAALGDKSIGEGVAIEFTKVAATPNKPGQPDKPNKPGDNKPGQNNNKNNDKNGASDSSLSKTGSSIIAIVTAAVVLLGAGTVVLRARSKME
;
A
#
# COMPACT_ATOMS: atom_id res chain seq x y z
N MET A 1 -23.40 -7.31 52.88
CA MET A 1 -23.64 -8.29 53.97
C MET A 1 -22.31 -8.53 54.66
N ARG A 2 -22.23 -8.26 55.99
CA ARG A 2 -21.20 -8.64 57.03
C ARG A 2 -19.77 -9.03 56.55
N LEU A 3 -18.65 -8.56 57.11
CA LEU A 3 -18.35 -7.98 58.43
C LEU A 3 -16.84 -7.64 58.51
N SER A 4 -16.51 -6.60 59.30
CA SER A 4 -15.33 -6.50 60.21
C SER A 4 -13.92 -6.33 59.58
N SER A 5 -12.97 -5.52 60.06
CA SER A 5 -12.86 -4.52 61.15
C SER A 5 -11.37 -4.11 61.23
N GLY A 6 -11.05 -2.88 61.65
CA GLY A 6 -9.84 -2.64 62.45
C GLY A 6 -8.95 -1.43 62.09
N ASP A 7 -9.35 -0.25 62.57
CA ASP A 7 -8.50 0.89 62.99
C ASP A 7 -7.41 0.48 64.02
N HIS A 8 -6.39 1.27 64.44
CA HIS A 8 -5.86 2.61 64.11
C HIS A 8 -4.47 2.79 64.76
N ALA A 9 -3.71 3.77 64.25
CA ALA A 9 -2.80 4.68 64.97
C ALA A 9 -1.49 4.16 65.64
N GLY A 10 -0.43 4.96 65.48
CA GLY A 10 0.64 5.00 66.49
C GLY A 10 2.01 5.56 66.07
N ARG A 11 2.18 6.87 66.30
CA ARG A 11 3.35 7.53 66.95
C ARG A 11 4.77 7.17 66.47
N ALA A 12 5.54 8.10 65.89
CA ALA A 12 6.16 9.30 66.48
C ALA A 12 7.65 9.12 66.86
N SER A 13 8.38 10.19 66.57
CA SER A 13 9.66 10.63 67.14
C SER A 13 10.95 10.07 66.54
N ALA A 14 12.07 10.79 66.54
CA ALA A 14 12.40 12.21 66.42
C ALA A 14 13.94 12.29 66.44
N ARG A 15 14.46 13.48 66.12
CA ARG A 15 15.78 14.05 66.50
C ARG A 15 16.96 13.77 65.54
N THR A 16 17.30 14.73 64.66
CA THR A 16 18.15 15.96 64.81
C THR A 16 19.66 15.64 64.88
N ARG A 17 20.62 16.37 64.28
CA ARG A 17 20.68 17.70 63.62
C ARG A 17 22.07 17.84 62.94
N HIS A 18 22.09 18.60 61.82
CA HIS A 18 23.20 19.44 61.30
C HIS A 18 24.49 18.73 60.79
N ARG A 19 25.09 19.09 59.64
CA ARG A 19 25.41 20.44 59.13
C ARG A 19 25.78 20.38 57.64
N LYS A 20 25.41 21.45 56.92
CA LYS A 20 25.86 21.96 55.61
C LYS A 20 27.12 21.32 55.01
N TRP A 21 27.01 20.81 53.77
CA TRP A 21 27.77 21.17 52.56
C TRP A 21 27.13 20.41 51.37
N LEU A 22 27.30 20.92 50.14
CA LEU A 22 26.72 20.44 48.85
C LEU A 22 25.33 20.99 48.45
N ARG A 23 25.24 22.33 48.35
CA ARG A 23 24.44 22.96 47.28
C ARG A 23 25.39 23.17 46.09
N SER A 24 25.32 22.29 45.08
CA SER A 24 25.82 22.47 43.69
C SER A 24 25.67 21.20 42.82
N GLY A 25 25.08 20.10 43.32
CA GLY A 25 25.04 18.82 42.57
C GLY A 25 23.69 18.10 42.50
N LEU A 26 22.59 18.69 42.98
CA LEU A 26 21.29 18.01 43.08
C LEU A 26 20.18 18.61 42.19
N ALA A 27 20.45 19.71 41.49
CA ALA A 27 19.50 20.29 40.52
C ALA A 27 19.66 19.70 39.10
N ALA A 28 20.79 19.04 38.79
CA ALA A 28 21.06 18.39 37.51
C ALA A 28 20.60 16.92 37.44
N VAL A 29 20.41 16.27 38.59
CA VAL A 29 20.00 14.85 38.65
C VAL A 29 18.48 14.69 38.70
N LEU A 30 17.74 15.68 39.21
CA LEU A 30 16.27 15.70 39.18
C LEU A 30 15.68 16.23 37.86
N SER A 31 16.47 16.89 37.02
CA SER A 31 16.06 17.32 35.68
C SER A 31 16.27 16.22 34.61
N MET A 32 17.27 15.36 34.76
CA MET A 32 17.47 14.24 33.81
C MET A 32 16.49 13.07 34.03
N ALA A 33 15.99 12.84 35.25
CA ALA A 33 15.00 11.80 35.51
C ALA A 33 13.56 12.19 35.13
N THR A 34 13.28 13.49 34.94
CA THR A 34 11.99 14.00 34.46
C THR A 34 11.93 14.15 32.94
N LEU A 35 13.08 14.32 32.27
CA LEU A 35 13.17 14.33 30.81
C LEU A 35 12.95 12.94 30.17
N ALA A 36 13.30 11.85 30.85
CA ALA A 36 13.01 10.49 30.37
C ALA A 36 11.54 10.07 30.52
N ALA A 37 10.74 10.80 31.32
CA ALA A 37 9.29 10.59 31.46
C ALA A 37 8.46 11.50 30.53
N LEU A 38 9.10 12.45 29.83
CA LEU A 38 8.47 13.38 28.88
C LEU A 38 8.53 12.90 27.42
N ALA A 39 9.21 11.78 27.16
CA ALA A 39 9.20 11.06 25.89
C ALA A 39 8.62 9.65 26.12
N ALA A 40 7.35 9.58 26.53
CA ALA A 40 6.63 8.32 26.38
C ALA A 40 6.40 8.14 24.87
N PRO A 41 6.93 7.08 24.22
CA PRO A 41 6.56 6.81 22.84
C PRO A 41 5.04 6.69 22.75
N ALA A 42 4.45 7.28 21.72
CA ALA A 42 3.05 7.10 21.38
C ALA A 42 2.75 5.59 21.45
N SER A 43 1.83 5.21 22.33
CA SER A 43 1.52 3.80 22.57
C SER A 43 0.40 3.39 21.62
N ALA A 44 0.77 2.90 20.44
CA ALA A 44 -0.13 2.17 19.56
C ALA A 44 -0.24 0.72 20.09
N THR A 45 -1.45 0.18 20.19
CA THR A 45 -1.66 -1.22 20.55
C THR A 45 -1.69 -2.05 19.28
N ASP A 46 -0.77 -2.99 19.16
CA ASP A 46 -0.41 -3.59 17.88
C ASP A 46 -0.85 -5.05 17.77
N THR A 47 -1.27 -5.48 16.59
CA THR A 47 -1.69 -6.88 16.40
C THR A 47 -1.25 -7.47 15.08
N MET A 48 -0.99 -8.78 15.07
CA MET A 48 -1.13 -9.55 13.82
C MET A 48 -2.59 -9.46 13.39
N PRO A 49 -2.89 -9.35 12.09
CA PRO A 49 -4.22 -9.63 11.60
C PRO A 49 -4.52 -11.12 11.84
N TRP A 50 -5.59 -11.37 12.59
CA TRP A 50 -6.49 -12.53 12.46
C TRP A 50 -5.80 -13.89 12.26
N GLY A 51 -5.41 -14.55 13.37
CA GLY A 51 -4.81 -15.89 13.31
C GLY A 51 -4.07 -16.37 14.58
N GLY A 52 -4.14 -15.66 15.70
CA GLY A 52 -3.55 -16.05 16.98
C GLY A 52 -4.55 -16.72 17.94
N GLN A 53 -4.24 -16.72 19.24
CA GLN A 53 -5.13 -17.25 20.30
C GLN A 53 -6.54 -16.63 20.32
N TYR A 54 -6.71 -15.45 19.71
CA TYR A 54 -7.98 -14.71 19.62
C TYR A 54 -8.65 -14.81 18.24
N ALA A 55 -8.17 -15.66 17.33
CA ALA A 55 -8.85 -15.86 16.06
C ALA A 55 -10.28 -16.38 16.27
N ASP A 56 -11.26 -15.84 15.53
CA ASP A 56 -12.60 -16.41 15.50
C ASP A 56 -12.57 -17.73 14.72
N THR A 57 -12.29 -18.84 15.41
CA THR A 57 -12.20 -20.17 14.80
C THR A 57 -13.52 -20.65 14.20
N SER A 58 -14.65 -19.97 14.45
CA SER A 58 -15.92 -20.27 13.80
C SER A 58 -15.99 -19.74 12.36
N HIS A 59 -15.06 -18.87 11.98
CA HIS A 59 -14.93 -18.24 10.67
C HIS A 59 -13.49 -18.37 10.13
N PRO A 60 -13.04 -19.58 9.78
CA PRO A 60 -11.66 -19.84 9.33
C PRO A 60 -11.25 -19.01 8.09
N GLU A 61 -12.22 -18.59 7.28
CA GLU A 61 -12.04 -17.71 6.10
C GLU A 61 -11.46 -16.33 6.45
N GLN A 62 -11.45 -15.93 7.73
CA GLN A 62 -10.84 -14.69 8.20
C GLN A 62 -9.31 -14.73 8.18
N SER A 63 -8.71 -15.92 8.30
CA SER A 63 -7.25 -16.13 8.37
C SER A 63 -6.56 -15.74 7.07
N ALA A 64 -5.37 -15.14 7.12
CA ALA A 64 -4.57 -14.78 5.94
C ALA A 64 -4.61 -15.81 4.80
N GLY A 65 -4.88 -15.37 3.57
CA GLY A 65 -4.71 -16.20 2.38
C GLY A 65 -3.23 -16.45 2.09
N ALA A 66 -2.88 -17.60 1.51
CA ALA A 66 -1.48 -17.95 1.27
C ALA A 66 -0.81 -17.04 0.23
N ASN A 67 -1.60 -16.45 -0.67
CA ASN A 67 -1.16 -15.53 -1.72
C ASN A 67 -1.73 -14.12 -1.54
N GLN A 68 -2.32 -13.80 -0.39
CA GLN A 68 -2.96 -12.50 -0.16
C GLN A 68 -1.90 -11.37 -0.19
N PRO A 69 -2.07 -10.34 -1.05
CA PRO A 69 -1.15 -9.22 -1.10
C PRO A 69 -1.12 -8.43 0.21
N TYR A 70 0.06 -8.04 0.68
CA TYR A 70 0.22 -7.28 1.91
C TYR A 70 1.29 -6.18 1.79
N GLN A 71 1.11 -5.11 2.55
CA GLN A 71 2.04 -3.99 2.61
C GLN A 71 3.21 -4.25 3.55
N HIS A 72 4.35 -3.64 3.25
CA HIS A 72 5.54 -3.69 4.09
C HIS A 72 6.23 -2.32 4.15
N GLY A 73 7.14 -2.17 5.12
CA GLY A 73 7.93 -0.96 5.30
C GLY A 73 9.14 -0.91 4.38
N TYR A 74 9.73 0.28 4.27
CA TYR A 74 10.95 0.54 3.49
C TYR A 74 11.97 1.28 4.34
N THR A 75 13.21 0.80 4.39
CA THR A 75 14.37 1.59 4.86
C THR A 75 14.74 2.66 3.84
N GLY A 76 15.62 3.61 4.21
CA GLY A 76 16.11 4.58 3.23
C GLY A 76 16.90 3.97 2.06
N LEU A 77 17.54 2.79 2.26
CA LEU A 77 18.16 2.04 1.16
C LEU A 77 17.12 1.38 0.26
N ASP A 78 16.06 0.81 0.84
CA ASP A 78 14.96 0.23 0.07
C ASP A 78 14.30 1.30 -0.80
N ILE A 79 14.14 2.54 -0.29
CA ILE A 79 13.60 3.67 -1.06
C ILE A 79 14.52 4.03 -2.22
N LEU A 80 15.84 4.13 -1.98
CA LEU A 80 16.82 4.44 -3.03
C LEU A 80 16.76 3.40 -4.16
N ASN A 81 16.61 2.12 -3.80
CA ASN A 81 16.57 0.99 -4.71
C ASN A 81 15.15 0.63 -5.18
N TRP A 82 14.14 1.42 -4.80
CA TRP A 82 12.75 1.07 -5.05
C TRP A 82 12.46 0.99 -6.55
N ASN A 83 11.84 -0.12 -6.93
CA ASN A 83 11.36 -0.41 -8.26
C ASN A 83 10.05 -1.21 -8.09
N PRO A 84 8.92 -0.78 -8.67
CA PRO A 84 7.66 -1.50 -8.53
C PRO A 84 7.73 -2.92 -9.13
N ASP A 85 8.56 -3.12 -10.16
CA ASP A 85 8.78 -4.43 -10.76
C ASP A 85 9.53 -5.40 -9.83
N ALA A 86 10.16 -4.88 -8.75
CA ALA A 86 10.89 -5.63 -7.72
C ALA A 86 10.03 -5.95 -6.47
N ASP A 87 8.77 -5.50 -6.43
CA ASP A 87 7.83 -5.79 -5.36
C ASP A 87 6.62 -6.55 -5.94
N LYS A 88 6.49 -7.81 -5.53
CA LYS A 88 5.47 -8.75 -6.03
C LYS A 88 4.02 -8.27 -5.80
N ASP A 89 3.80 -7.48 -4.75
CA ASP A 89 2.45 -7.06 -4.33
C ASP A 89 2.15 -5.65 -4.82
N SER A 90 3.15 -4.94 -5.36
CA SER A 90 3.08 -3.52 -5.68
C SER A 90 1.87 -3.17 -6.56
N GLU A 91 1.53 -4.01 -7.55
CA GLU A 91 0.39 -3.82 -8.46
C GLU A 91 -0.96 -3.86 -7.72
N TYR A 92 -1.12 -4.75 -6.74
CA TYR A 92 -2.37 -4.91 -5.98
C TYR A 92 -2.55 -3.84 -4.91
N LEU A 93 -1.47 -3.18 -4.51
CA LEU A 93 -1.40 -2.19 -3.45
C LEU A 93 -1.50 -0.75 -3.96
N ARG A 94 -1.96 -0.54 -5.21
CA ARG A 94 -2.16 0.79 -5.78
C ARG A 94 -3.55 1.34 -5.46
N SER A 95 -3.60 2.62 -5.13
CA SER A 95 -4.83 3.40 -5.21
C SER A 95 -5.02 3.93 -6.63
N ARG A 96 -6.24 3.80 -7.15
CA ARG A 96 -6.62 4.25 -8.49
C ARG A 96 -7.70 5.32 -8.49
N VAL A 97 -8.44 5.47 -7.39
CA VAL A 97 -9.46 6.51 -7.29
C VAL A 97 -8.75 7.87 -7.26
N PRO A 98 -9.02 8.78 -8.21
CA PRO A 98 -8.45 10.12 -8.16
C PRO A 98 -9.05 10.92 -7.00
N LEU A 99 -8.26 11.81 -6.39
CA LEU A 99 -8.72 12.71 -5.34
C LEU A 99 -9.92 13.54 -5.82
N GLN A 100 -11.09 13.34 -5.21
CA GLN A 100 -12.31 14.05 -5.58
C GLN A 100 -12.33 15.47 -5.02
N THR A 101 -12.88 16.41 -5.78
CA THR A 101 -13.03 17.79 -5.34
C THR A 101 -14.23 17.93 -4.41
N ARG A 102 -14.02 18.56 -3.25
CA ARG A 102 -15.10 18.92 -2.33
C ARG A 102 -15.89 20.11 -2.86
N ILE A 103 -17.21 20.12 -2.62
CA ILE A 103 -18.07 21.26 -2.94
C ILE A 103 -17.65 22.49 -2.11
N ALA A 104 -17.98 23.68 -2.61
CA ALA A 104 -17.72 24.91 -1.87
C ALA A 104 -18.45 24.91 -0.51
N ALA A 105 -17.79 25.44 0.51
CA ALA A 105 -18.41 25.60 1.82
C ALA A 105 -19.63 26.53 1.75
N ASN A 106 -20.72 26.11 2.39
CA ASN A 106 -21.90 26.93 2.62
C ASN A 106 -22.22 26.89 4.12
N ALA A 107 -21.95 28.00 4.83
CA ALA A 107 -22.13 28.08 6.26
C ALA A 107 -23.59 27.94 6.69
N ALA A 108 -24.53 28.41 5.85
CA ALA A 108 -25.96 28.37 6.18
C ALA A 108 -26.55 26.96 6.17
N THR A 109 -25.86 25.99 5.57
CA THR A 109 -26.24 24.56 5.62
C THR A 109 -25.39 23.76 6.60
N GLN A 110 -24.51 24.40 7.37
CA GLN A 110 -23.75 23.72 8.42
C GLN A 110 -24.62 23.43 9.63
N LYS A 111 -24.32 22.33 10.34
CA LYS A 111 -24.90 22.05 11.66
C LYS A 111 -24.54 23.12 12.70
N ASP A 112 -23.36 23.72 12.55
CA ASP A 112 -23.02 24.99 13.19
C ASP A 112 -22.64 26.05 12.16
N PRO A 113 -23.53 27.01 11.86
CA PRO A 113 -23.23 28.09 10.91
C PRO A 113 -22.11 29.04 11.36
N ASN A 114 -21.73 29.05 12.64
CA ASN A 114 -20.66 29.91 13.14
C ASN A 114 -19.27 29.28 13.01
N LEU A 115 -19.22 27.97 12.73
CA LEU A 115 -17.99 27.23 12.64
C LEU A 115 -17.29 27.55 11.31
N PRO A 116 -15.99 27.92 11.33
CA PRO A 116 -15.29 28.28 10.12
C PRO A 116 -14.94 27.03 9.30
N ALA A 117 -15.16 27.10 7.99
CA ALA A 117 -14.97 25.97 7.08
C ALA A 117 -13.50 25.71 6.69
N ASP A 118 -12.61 26.64 7.04
CA ASP A 118 -11.17 26.60 6.75
C ASP A 118 -10.36 25.85 7.82
N THR A 119 -10.97 25.45 8.95
CA THR A 119 -10.25 24.66 9.97
C THR A 119 -10.14 23.21 9.51
N GLU A 120 -8.92 22.76 9.24
CA GLU A 120 -8.61 21.44 8.72
C GLU A 120 -8.35 20.41 9.83
N MET A 121 -8.50 19.14 9.48
CA MET A 121 -8.25 18.00 10.36
C MET A 121 -7.31 17.00 9.70
N PHE A 122 -6.20 16.67 10.36
CA PHE A 122 -5.39 15.52 10.01
C PHE A 122 -5.62 14.38 10.99
N ASN A 123 -6.16 13.27 10.47
CA ASN A 123 -6.36 12.06 11.24
C ASN A 123 -5.22 11.06 10.98
N LEU A 124 -4.31 10.91 11.94
CA LEU A 124 -3.18 9.98 11.89
C LEU A 124 -3.52 8.73 12.71
N ALA A 125 -3.94 7.65 12.05
CA ALA A 125 -4.55 6.48 12.67
C ALA A 125 -4.16 5.17 11.96
N GLY A 126 -4.45 4.03 12.56
CA GLY A 126 -4.30 2.73 11.91
C GLY A 126 -5.37 2.49 10.83
N ASP A 127 -4.93 2.25 9.61
CA ASP A 127 -5.70 1.69 8.50
C ASP A 127 -5.78 0.18 8.64
N TYR A 128 -6.92 -0.31 9.13
CA TYR A 128 -7.17 -1.71 9.49
C TYR A 128 -6.68 -2.19 10.86
N GLY A 129 -6.56 -1.25 11.80
CA GLY A 129 -6.35 -1.60 13.19
C GLY A 129 -4.93 -2.06 13.48
N ASN A 130 -3.97 -1.27 12.99
CA ASN A 130 -2.57 -1.29 13.42
C ASN A 130 -1.87 -2.66 13.28
N ALA A 131 -1.86 -3.18 12.05
CA ALA A 131 -1.22 -4.45 11.69
C ALA A 131 0.23 -4.26 11.25
N PHE A 132 1.18 -4.85 11.97
CA PHE A 132 2.60 -4.81 11.58
C PHE A 132 2.89 -5.71 10.39
N PHE A 133 2.62 -7.00 10.55
CA PHE A 133 2.73 -7.99 9.49
C PHE A 133 1.39 -8.16 8.82
N GLU A 134 1.41 -8.64 7.58
CA GLU A 134 0.18 -9.06 6.92
C GLU A 134 -0.85 -7.91 6.85
N SER A 135 -0.38 -6.66 6.71
CA SER A 135 -1.24 -5.50 6.48
C SER A 135 -1.87 -5.61 5.10
N PHE A 136 -3.01 -6.31 5.05
CA PHE A 136 -3.72 -6.62 3.82
C PHE A 136 -4.48 -5.40 3.30
N HIS A 137 -4.61 -5.33 1.97
CA HIS A 137 -5.43 -4.33 1.31
C HIS A 137 -6.92 -4.41 1.72
N ASP A 138 -7.44 -5.62 1.89
CA ASP A 138 -8.80 -5.92 2.37
C ASP A 138 -8.85 -7.36 2.89
N ASN A 139 -9.90 -7.72 3.64
CA ASN A 139 -10.03 -9.07 4.19
C ASN A 139 -11.50 -9.52 4.34
N ASN A 140 -11.71 -10.83 4.51
CA ASN A 140 -13.05 -11.42 4.68
C ASN A 140 -13.52 -11.35 6.15
N VAL A 141 -13.54 -10.14 6.72
CA VAL A 141 -13.79 -9.94 8.16
C VAL A 141 -14.72 -8.75 8.39
N PHE A 142 -15.88 -8.98 9.00
CA PHE A 142 -16.81 -7.89 9.35
C PHE A 142 -16.29 -7.02 10.50
N SER A 143 -15.58 -7.60 11.45
CA SER A 143 -15.12 -6.93 12.67
C SER A 143 -13.86 -6.08 12.48
N GLN A 144 -13.44 -5.90 11.24
CA GLN A 144 -12.31 -5.07 10.90
C GLN A 144 -12.71 -3.58 10.97
N TYR A 145 -11.93 -2.75 11.67
CA TYR A 145 -12.28 -1.35 11.82
C TYR A 145 -12.18 -0.62 10.48
N LEU A 146 -13.28 -0.03 10.04
CA LEU A 146 -13.41 0.82 8.85
C LEU A 146 -13.86 2.21 9.25
N PHE A 147 -13.09 3.23 8.85
CA PHE A 147 -13.35 4.62 9.23
C PHE A 147 -14.59 5.22 8.52
N ASN A 148 -15.46 5.90 9.26
CA ASN A 148 -16.74 6.42 8.72
C ASN A 148 -16.87 7.95 8.62
N TYR A 149 -15.96 8.73 9.21
CA TYR A 149 -16.15 10.18 9.44
C TYR A 149 -15.33 11.09 8.52
N TRP A 150 -15.23 10.73 7.24
CA TRP A 150 -14.44 11.46 6.24
C TRP A 150 -14.85 12.92 6.03
N GLN A 151 -16.10 13.29 6.32
CA GLN A 151 -16.60 14.66 6.23
C GLN A 151 -15.90 15.63 7.18
N TYR A 152 -15.24 15.12 8.22
CA TYR A 152 -14.47 15.91 9.19
C TYR A 152 -12.96 15.72 9.04
N THR A 153 -12.47 15.04 8.00
CA THR A 153 -11.05 14.70 7.81
C THR A 153 -10.56 15.29 6.50
N ASP A 154 -9.48 16.07 6.51
CA ASP A 154 -8.85 16.64 5.30
C ASP A 154 -7.63 15.84 4.86
N TYR A 155 -6.94 15.27 5.83
CA TYR A 155 -5.79 14.39 5.64
C TYR A 155 -6.03 13.13 6.48
N TYR A 156 -5.79 11.97 5.91
CA TYR A 156 -5.75 10.70 6.61
C TYR A 156 -4.37 10.10 6.46
N GLY A 157 -3.73 9.73 7.57
CA GLY A 157 -2.38 9.20 7.58
C GLY A 157 -2.32 7.88 8.34
N THR A 158 -1.45 6.99 7.89
CA THR A 158 -1.25 5.69 8.55
C THR A 158 -0.26 5.79 9.72
N TRP A 159 -0.58 5.13 10.83
CA TRP A 159 0.28 5.09 12.03
C TRP A 159 0.39 3.70 12.66
N HIS A 160 0.98 2.75 11.94
CA HIS A 160 1.19 1.40 12.47
C HIS A 160 2.62 0.88 12.48
N GLY A 161 3.54 1.45 11.69
CA GLY A 161 4.85 0.85 11.46
C GLY A 161 4.73 -0.49 10.71
N GLN A 162 5.71 -0.83 9.87
CA GLN A 162 5.69 -2.11 9.15
C GLN A 162 7.11 -2.70 9.11
N PRO A 163 7.28 -4.03 9.27
CA PRO A 163 8.52 -4.71 8.98
C PRO A 163 8.93 -4.47 7.53
N THR A 164 10.23 -4.49 7.25
CA THR A 164 10.72 -4.50 5.86
C THR A 164 10.31 -5.78 5.14
N ALA A 165 10.38 -5.77 3.81
CA ALA A 165 10.05 -6.95 3.00
C ALA A 165 10.86 -8.19 3.44
N ASN A 166 10.25 -9.37 3.32
CA ASN A 166 10.86 -10.68 3.61
C ASN A 166 11.24 -10.95 5.08
N VAL A 167 10.95 -10.05 6.03
CA VAL A 167 11.10 -10.36 7.46
C VAL A 167 10.23 -11.58 7.80
N PRO A 168 10.79 -12.66 8.38
CA PRO A 168 10.01 -13.84 8.73
C PRO A 168 8.99 -13.56 9.83
N LYS A 169 7.73 -13.94 9.59
CA LYS A 169 6.65 -13.88 10.59
C LYS A 169 6.96 -14.67 11.87
N SER A 170 7.82 -15.68 11.79
CA SER A 170 8.29 -16.44 12.97
C SER A 170 9.05 -15.58 13.99
N LEU A 171 9.53 -14.39 13.61
CA LEU A 171 10.13 -13.43 14.53
C LEU A 171 9.11 -12.60 15.30
N TYR A 172 7.83 -12.65 14.92
CA TYR A 172 6.71 -12.06 15.66
C TYR A 172 6.07 -13.08 16.61
N ASP A 173 6.91 -13.62 17.50
CA ASP A 173 6.51 -14.63 18.49
C ASP A 173 5.67 -14.04 19.65
N GLU A 174 5.29 -14.89 20.62
CA GLU A 174 4.51 -14.48 21.80
C GLU A 174 5.22 -13.39 22.63
N LYS A 175 6.56 -13.36 22.62
CA LYS A 175 7.34 -12.37 23.34
C LYS A 175 7.29 -11.02 22.63
N ALA A 176 7.44 -11.02 21.30
CA ALA A 176 7.30 -9.83 20.46
C ALA A 176 5.90 -9.21 20.53
N GLN A 177 4.87 -10.04 20.72
CA GLN A 177 3.47 -9.61 20.91
C GLN A 177 3.20 -9.01 22.30
N SER A 178 3.77 -9.60 23.35
CA SER A 178 3.52 -9.17 24.73
C SER A 178 4.31 -7.93 25.14
N ASP A 179 5.43 -7.64 24.48
CA ASP A 179 6.28 -6.48 24.74
C ASP A 179 6.85 -5.93 23.45
N TRP A 180 6.46 -4.69 23.11
CA TRP A 180 6.92 -4.01 21.90
C TRP A 180 8.44 -3.86 21.82
N THR A 181 9.14 -3.82 22.96
CA THR A 181 10.61 -3.76 23.01
C THR A 181 11.26 -5.09 22.61
N GLN A 182 10.50 -6.19 22.54
CA GLN A 182 10.95 -7.53 22.16
C GLN A 182 10.74 -7.85 20.68
N LYS A 183 10.33 -6.88 19.87
CA LYS A 183 10.23 -7.02 18.41
C LYS A 183 11.61 -7.00 17.78
N TRP A 184 12.29 -8.15 17.76
CA TRP A 184 13.66 -8.31 17.28
C TRP A 184 13.75 -8.48 15.75
N PHE A 185 13.18 -7.55 14.99
CA PHE A 185 13.25 -7.52 13.53
C PHE A 185 13.27 -6.08 13.01
N GLU A 186 13.53 -5.89 11.73
CA GLU A 186 13.65 -4.57 11.11
C GLU A 186 12.30 -4.00 10.72
N PHE A 187 12.01 -2.80 11.24
CA PHE A 187 10.94 -1.94 10.77
C PHE A 187 11.43 -1.02 9.65
N GLY A 188 10.58 -0.73 8.68
CA GLY A 188 10.84 0.35 7.73
C GLY A 188 10.76 1.72 8.39
N THR A 189 11.50 2.68 7.84
CA THR A 189 11.34 4.10 8.15
C THR A 189 10.14 4.71 7.43
N LEU A 190 9.83 4.23 6.22
CA LEU A 190 8.65 4.61 5.46
C LEU A 190 7.58 3.54 5.61
N ASN A 191 6.37 3.97 5.98
CA ASN A 191 5.15 3.15 5.98
C ASN A 191 4.18 3.74 4.97
N LEU A 192 3.74 2.93 4.03
CA LEU A 192 2.77 3.33 3.00
C LEU A 192 1.35 3.26 3.56
N PRO A 193 0.46 4.19 3.19
CA PRO A 193 -0.95 4.06 3.52
C PRO A 193 -1.56 2.89 2.74
N ASN A 194 -2.53 2.22 3.34
CA ASN A 194 -3.32 1.20 2.71
C ASN A 194 -4.04 1.76 1.49
N ALA A 195 -3.91 1.08 0.35
CA ALA A 195 -4.51 1.56 -0.90
C ALA A 195 -6.04 1.60 -0.86
N ALA A 196 -6.69 0.73 -0.08
CA ALA A 196 -8.14 0.76 0.09
C ALA A 196 -8.57 2.03 0.84
N TYR A 197 -7.86 2.37 1.91
CA TYR A 197 -8.07 3.62 2.65
C TYR A 197 -7.75 4.85 1.80
N THR A 198 -6.69 4.80 1.00
CA THR A 198 -6.34 5.88 0.06
C THR A 198 -7.46 6.10 -0.97
N ASN A 199 -7.98 5.03 -1.57
CA ASN A 199 -9.11 5.10 -2.50
C ASN A 199 -10.33 5.78 -1.88
N VAL A 200 -10.64 5.47 -0.61
CA VAL A 200 -11.83 6.01 0.07
C VAL A 200 -11.60 7.42 0.58
N ALA A 201 -10.40 7.75 1.05
CA ALA A 201 -9.99 9.12 1.35
C ALA A 201 -10.19 9.99 0.10
N HIS A 202 -9.66 9.56 -1.04
CA HIS A 202 -9.82 10.24 -2.33
C HIS A 202 -11.28 10.34 -2.76
N LYS A 203 -12.06 9.26 -2.63
CA LYS A 203 -13.51 9.25 -2.89
C LYS A 203 -14.23 10.34 -2.08
N ASN A 204 -13.79 10.61 -0.86
CA ASN A 204 -14.33 11.65 0.04
C ASN A 204 -13.58 13.00 -0.01
N GLY A 205 -12.64 13.16 -0.94
CA GLY A 205 -11.86 14.38 -1.14
C GLY A 205 -10.88 14.71 0.00
N ALA A 206 -10.47 13.70 0.77
CA ALA A 206 -9.39 13.79 1.75
C ALA A 206 -8.09 13.28 1.12
N LYS A 207 -6.96 13.87 1.52
CA LYS A 207 -5.63 13.40 1.11
C LYS A 207 -5.18 12.21 1.93
N SER A 208 -4.45 11.28 1.32
CA SER A 208 -3.82 10.13 1.97
C SER A 208 -2.31 10.36 2.17
N ILE A 209 -1.84 10.19 3.40
CA ILE A 209 -0.51 10.59 3.84
C ILE A 209 0.27 9.37 4.36
N ALA A 210 1.41 9.06 3.73
CA ALA A 210 2.37 8.08 4.22
C ALA A 210 3.16 8.62 5.41
N THR A 211 3.80 7.74 6.19
CA THR A 211 4.59 8.15 7.35
C THR A 211 6.07 7.83 7.16
N ILE A 212 6.93 8.84 7.31
CA ILE A 212 8.38 8.70 7.46
C ILE A 212 8.70 8.92 8.94
N PHE A 213 9.24 7.91 9.61
CA PHE A 213 9.49 7.94 11.05
C PHE A 213 10.91 7.50 11.39
N TYR A 214 11.62 8.36 12.12
CA TYR A 214 12.93 8.06 12.70
C TYR A 214 12.90 8.19 14.22
N SER A 215 13.32 7.14 14.91
CA SER A 215 13.51 7.13 16.36
C SER A 215 14.79 6.39 16.72
N GLY A 216 15.45 6.84 17.78
CA GLY A 216 16.68 6.21 18.29
C GLY A 216 16.46 4.84 18.95
N ASN A 217 15.20 4.45 19.20
CA ASN A 217 14.86 3.27 19.97
C ASN A 217 14.38 2.08 19.11
N ASP A 218 13.70 2.30 18.00
CA ASP A 218 12.96 1.24 17.29
C ASP A 218 13.21 1.20 15.78
N ARG A 219 14.12 2.03 15.25
CA ARG A 219 14.59 1.98 13.85
C ARG A 219 16.00 1.45 13.68
N GLY A 220 16.55 0.84 14.74
CA GLY A 220 17.84 0.17 14.70
C GLY A 220 18.95 1.10 14.22
N GLU A 221 19.55 0.72 13.11
CA GLU A 221 20.68 1.34 12.44
C GLU A 221 20.27 2.44 11.44
N GLN A 222 18.97 2.60 11.18
CA GLN A 222 18.46 3.54 10.17
C GLN A 222 18.48 4.98 10.69
N THR A 223 18.84 5.93 9.83
CA THR A 223 18.90 7.36 10.19
C THR A 223 18.45 8.24 9.03
N TYR A 224 18.11 9.52 9.30
CA TYR A 224 17.77 10.50 8.26
C TYR A 224 18.85 10.66 7.19
N LYS A 225 20.12 10.30 7.47
CA LYS A 225 21.19 10.33 6.48
C LYS A 225 20.94 9.38 5.32
N ASP A 226 20.15 8.33 5.53
CA ASP A 226 19.72 7.42 4.47
C ASP A 226 18.91 8.17 3.40
N LEU A 227 18.13 9.19 3.79
CA LEU A 227 17.39 10.04 2.84
C LEU A 227 18.29 11.00 2.05
N LEU A 228 19.46 11.32 2.59
CA LEU A 228 20.39 12.29 2.01
C LEU A 228 21.47 11.62 1.13
N GLN A 229 21.42 10.28 0.99
CA GLN A 229 22.44 9.53 0.25
C GLN A 229 22.46 9.90 -1.24
N GLY A 230 23.65 9.83 -1.82
CA GLY A 230 23.83 10.00 -3.26
C GLY A 230 23.54 11.41 -3.77
N LYS A 231 23.66 12.45 -2.92
CA LYS A 231 23.50 13.86 -3.33
C LYS A 231 24.30 14.12 -4.62
N ARG A 232 23.59 14.54 -5.67
CA ARG A 232 24.15 14.76 -7.00
C ARG A 232 24.89 16.09 -7.06
N ALA A 233 25.74 16.25 -8.08
CA ALA A 233 26.51 17.48 -8.31
C ALA A 233 25.63 18.73 -8.54
N ASP A 234 24.39 18.54 -9.01
CA ASP A 234 23.40 19.60 -9.19
C ASP A 234 22.68 20.01 -7.90
N GLY A 235 22.96 19.33 -6.78
CA GLY A 235 22.36 19.59 -5.47
C GLY A 235 21.10 18.78 -5.17
N THR A 236 20.61 17.95 -6.10
CA THR A 236 19.42 17.10 -5.91
C THR A 236 19.75 15.78 -5.20
N TYR A 237 18.72 15.16 -4.63
CA TYR A 237 18.78 13.90 -3.89
C TYR A 237 18.00 12.81 -4.63
N PRO A 238 18.62 11.67 -4.98
CA PRO A 238 17.93 10.56 -5.63
C PRO A 238 16.77 9.99 -4.80
N VAL A 239 16.91 9.92 -3.48
CA VAL A 239 15.86 9.41 -2.59
C VAL A 239 14.62 10.31 -2.62
N ALA A 240 14.77 11.63 -2.80
CA ALA A 240 13.65 12.54 -2.95
C ALA A 240 12.87 12.24 -4.25
N ASP A 241 13.55 11.96 -5.35
CA ASP A 241 12.90 11.55 -6.61
C ASP A 241 12.14 10.23 -6.42
N LYS A 242 12.73 9.28 -5.69
CA LYS A 242 12.11 7.99 -5.39
C LYS A 242 10.87 8.11 -4.51
N LEU A 243 10.88 8.98 -3.50
CA LEU A 243 9.67 9.28 -2.73
C LEU A 243 8.57 9.86 -3.63
N VAL A 244 8.90 10.81 -4.51
CA VAL A 244 7.91 11.34 -5.47
C VAL A 244 7.39 10.24 -6.41
N GLU A 245 8.24 9.33 -6.85
CA GLU A 245 7.89 8.17 -7.68
C GLU A 245 6.93 7.21 -6.95
N ILE A 246 7.26 6.84 -5.70
CA ILE A 246 6.45 5.97 -4.83
C ILE A 246 5.07 6.57 -4.60
N ALA A 247 4.99 7.85 -4.22
CA ALA A 247 3.72 8.54 -4.00
C ALA A 247 2.82 8.50 -5.24
N LYS A 248 3.39 8.78 -6.42
CA LYS A 248 2.66 8.75 -7.70
C LYS A 248 2.26 7.34 -8.14
N TYR A 249 3.10 6.33 -7.88
CA TYR A 249 2.83 4.96 -8.30
C TYR A 249 1.71 4.33 -7.48
N TYR A 250 1.79 4.44 -6.14
CA TYR A 250 0.78 3.92 -5.22
C TYR A 250 -0.43 4.84 -5.09
N GLY A 251 -0.32 6.10 -5.54
CA GLY A 251 -1.45 7.02 -5.66
C GLY A 251 -1.85 7.71 -4.35
N PHE A 252 -0.89 8.03 -3.47
CA PHE A 252 -1.13 8.83 -2.26
C PHE A 252 -0.48 10.23 -2.38
N ASP A 253 -0.83 11.16 -1.49
CA ASP A 253 -0.59 12.60 -1.71
C ASP A 253 0.65 13.18 -1.03
N GLY A 254 1.23 12.48 -0.05
CA GLY A 254 2.29 13.08 0.75
C GLY A 254 2.86 12.25 1.88
N TYR A 255 3.69 12.91 2.68
CA TYR A 255 4.43 12.33 3.80
C TYR A 255 4.26 13.14 5.08
N PHE A 256 3.91 12.46 6.17
CA PHE A 256 4.10 12.94 7.52
C PHE A 256 5.51 12.54 7.98
N VAL A 257 6.34 13.54 8.28
CA VAL A 257 7.74 13.34 8.68
C VAL A 257 7.85 13.51 10.19
N ASN A 258 7.97 12.39 10.89
CA ASN A 258 8.22 12.35 12.33
C ASN A 258 9.71 12.09 12.63
N GLN A 259 10.44 13.16 12.94
CA GLN A 259 11.88 13.15 13.21
C GLN A 259 12.18 13.14 14.72
N GLU A 260 11.90 12.02 15.41
CA GLU A 260 12.14 11.85 16.86
C GLU A 260 13.62 11.58 17.23
N SER A 261 14.54 11.80 16.29
CA SER A 261 15.98 11.70 16.53
C SER A 261 16.69 12.95 16.02
N SER A 262 17.76 13.34 16.70
CA SER A 262 18.46 14.60 16.39
C SER A 262 19.09 14.57 15.00
N VAL A 263 18.88 15.66 14.26
CA VAL A 263 19.57 15.96 13.00
C VAL A 263 20.88 16.67 13.34
N ASN A 264 21.97 16.34 12.66
CA ASN A 264 23.22 17.07 12.85
C ASN A 264 23.02 18.49 12.33
N SER A 265 23.39 19.51 13.10
CA SER A 265 23.33 20.92 12.67
C SER A 265 23.92 21.18 11.27
N ALA A 266 24.96 20.45 10.86
CA ALA A 266 25.56 20.56 9.53
C ALA A 266 24.67 20.00 8.40
N ASP A 267 23.79 19.06 8.73
CA ASP A 267 22.89 18.40 7.80
C ASP A 267 21.51 19.09 7.73
N VAL A 268 21.18 20.00 8.67
CA VAL A 268 19.90 20.74 8.68
C VAL A 268 19.60 21.45 7.35
N PRO A 269 20.52 22.25 6.77
CA PRO A 269 20.27 22.88 5.47
C PRO A 269 20.04 21.86 4.36
N THR A 270 20.79 20.77 4.35
CA THR A 270 20.69 19.68 3.38
C THR A 270 19.35 18.98 3.47
N TYR A 271 18.84 18.76 4.70
CA TYR A 271 17.54 18.13 4.91
C TYR A 271 16.37 19.04 4.50
N GLN A 272 16.48 20.36 4.73
CA GLN A 272 15.54 21.32 4.17
C GLN A 272 15.53 21.28 2.63
N ASP A 273 16.70 21.20 1.98
CA ASP A 273 16.78 21.11 0.51
C ASP A 273 16.14 19.81 -0.02
N PHE A 274 16.34 18.70 0.70
CA PHE A 274 15.72 17.41 0.40
C PHE A 274 14.19 17.49 0.44
N MET A 275 13.61 18.02 1.53
CA MET A 275 12.16 18.19 1.64
C MET A 275 11.62 19.15 0.59
N LYS A 276 12.36 20.25 0.34
CA LYS A 276 12.03 21.21 -0.71
C LYS A 276 11.93 20.57 -2.09
N GLN A 277 12.86 19.67 -2.46
CA GLN A 277 12.80 18.96 -3.74
C GLN A 277 11.52 18.12 -3.91
N ILE A 278 10.97 17.59 -2.82
CA ILE A 278 9.74 16.80 -2.83
C ILE A 278 8.53 17.71 -3.00
N ILE A 279 8.42 18.78 -2.21
CA ILE A 279 7.25 19.69 -2.28
C ILE A 279 7.22 20.51 -3.57
N ASP A 280 8.38 20.83 -4.17
CA ASP A 280 8.46 21.53 -5.46
C ASP A 280 7.89 20.66 -6.61
N GLN A 281 7.70 19.35 -6.38
CA GLN A 281 7.06 18.41 -7.30
C GLN A 281 5.59 18.13 -6.98
N GLY A 282 5.00 18.87 -6.02
CA GLY A 282 3.58 18.83 -5.68
C GLY A 282 3.19 17.74 -4.68
N ILE A 283 4.16 17.10 -4.02
CA ILE A 283 3.91 16.12 -2.96
C ILE A 283 3.85 16.82 -1.61
N TYR A 284 2.78 16.58 -0.85
CA TYR A 284 2.56 17.22 0.44
C TYR A 284 3.55 16.71 1.50
N ILE A 285 4.08 17.61 2.34
CA ILE A 285 4.84 17.23 3.54
C ILE A 285 4.25 17.92 4.77
N GLN A 286 3.95 17.14 5.81
CA GLN A 286 3.74 17.68 7.15
C GLN A 286 4.89 17.29 8.07
N TRP A 287 5.47 18.28 8.73
CA TRP A 287 6.55 18.10 9.68
C TRP A 287 6.03 17.89 11.10
N TYR A 288 6.63 17.01 11.91
CA TYR A 288 6.34 16.95 13.34
C TYR A 288 7.21 17.93 14.13
N ASP A 289 6.61 18.70 15.05
CA ASP A 289 7.31 19.60 15.97
C ASP A 289 8.30 18.85 16.86
N SER A 290 9.53 18.64 16.38
CA SER A 290 10.53 17.76 16.97
C SER A 290 11.94 18.38 16.91
N ALA A 291 12.68 18.17 15.83
CA ALA A 291 14.01 18.76 15.65
C ALA A 291 13.94 20.28 15.47
N THR A 292 14.75 21.03 16.20
CA THR A 292 14.77 22.50 16.19
C THR A 292 15.77 23.06 15.18
N TYR A 293 15.50 24.25 14.65
CA TYR A 293 16.40 25.01 13.79
C TYR A 293 17.27 25.99 14.61
N PRO A 294 18.53 26.25 14.22
CA PRO A 294 19.32 25.57 13.17
C PRO A 294 20.05 24.32 13.67
N ASN A 295 19.91 23.96 14.95
CA ASN A 295 20.81 23.02 15.62
C ASN A 295 20.47 21.54 15.36
N GLY A 296 19.24 21.24 14.95
CA GLY A 296 18.73 19.90 14.66
C GLY A 296 18.43 19.03 15.90
N GLY A 297 18.63 19.55 17.11
CA GLY A 297 18.31 18.83 18.35
C GLY A 297 16.81 18.71 18.58
N VAL A 298 16.35 17.55 19.05
CA VAL A 298 14.92 17.31 19.36
C VAL A 298 14.54 18.09 20.62
N SER A 299 13.58 19.01 20.46
CA SER A 299 12.97 19.78 21.54
C SER A 299 11.60 20.25 21.09
N TYR A 300 10.55 19.55 21.52
CA TYR A 300 9.15 19.91 21.26
C TYR A 300 8.84 21.32 21.75
N GLN A 301 8.36 22.19 20.86
CA GLN A 301 8.01 23.57 21.20
C GLN A 301 6.57 23.70 21.68
N ASN A 302 5.71 22.76 21.27
CA ASN A 302 4.26 22.74 21.49
C ASN A 302 3.57 23.98 20.88
N MET A 303 4.27 24.73 20.03
CA MET A 303 3.83 25.96 19.40
C MET A 303 4.63 26.18 18.12
N PHE A 304 4.10 26.95 17.21
CA PHE A 304 4.80 27.36 16.00
C PHE A 304 5.59 28.65 16.25
N ASN A 305 6.92 28.59 16.16
CA ASN A 305 7.81 29.71 16.48
C ASN A 305 9.13 29.65 15.68
N ASP A 306 10.07 30.55 15.94
CA ASP A 306 11.37 30.61 15.22
C ASP A 306 12.21 29.32 15.33
N ALA A 307 11.97 28.47 16.34
CA ALA A 307 12.73 27.24 16.52
C ALA A 307 12.25 26.10 15.62
N ASN A 308 11.04 26.15 15.06
CA ASN A 308 10.52 25.11 14.16
C ASN A 308 9.95 25.65 12.83
N SER A 309 9.59 26.93 12.75
CA SER A 309 9.04 27.53 11.53
C SER A 309 9.93 27.46 10.29
N PRO A 310 11.28 27.45 10.37
CA PRO A 310 12.12 27.22 9.18
C PRO A 310 11.99 25.82 8.57
N TRP A 311 11.38 24.85 9.26
CA TRP A 311 11.03 23.56 8.66
C TRP A 311 9.75 23.60 7.81
N VAL A 312 8.96 24.67 7.92
CA VAL A 312 7.75 24.93 7.12
C VAL A 312 8.00 26.05 6.11
N GLN A 313 8.43 27.21 6.60
CA GLN A 313 8.66 28.42 5.83
C GLN A 313 10.00 29.03 6.25
N ASP A 314 11.05 28.75 5.48
CA ASP A 314 12.39 29.31 5.69
C ASP A 314 12.49 30.72 5.07
N PRO A 315 13.09 31.71 5.77
CA PRO A 315 13.20 33.08 5.26
C PRO A 315 14.01 33.22 3.96
N ASN A 316 14.94 32.30 3.68
CA ASN A 316 15.82 32.36 2.52
C ASN A 316 15.40 31.38 1.41
N LYS A 317 14.92 30.19 1.80
CA LYS A 317 14.56 29.11 0.87
C LYS A 317 13.08 29.08 0.50
N GLY A 318 12.24 29.82 1.22
CA GLY A 318 10.80 29.80 1.04
C GLY A 318 10.16 28.59 1.72
N LYS A 319 9.10 28.06 1.10
CA LYS A 319 8.40 26.87 1.59
C LYS A 319 9.35 25.67 1.61
N ILE A 320 9.38 24.93 2.74
CA ILE A 320 10.16 23.71 2.98
C ILE A 320 9.23 22.51 3.19
N SER A 321 8.12 22.70 3.89
CA SER A 321 7.02 21.74 4.02
C SER A 321 5.67 22.47 3.92
N ASP A 322 4.57 21.74 3.83
CA ASP A 322 3.22 22.29 3.74
C ASP A 322 2.67 22.74 5.08
N SER A 323 2.93 21.96 6.13
CA SER A 323 2.40 22.25 7.46
C SER A 323 3.21 21.59 8.57
N ILE A 324 2.83 21.89 9.81
CA ILE A 324 3.41 21.29 11.01
C ILE A 324 2.32 20.69 11.92
N PHE A 325 2.57 19.47 12.41
CA PHE A 325 1.87 18.86 13.52
C PHE A 325 2.57 19.27 14.82
N LEU A 326 1.94 20.17 15.57
CA LEU A 326 2.46 20.62 16.86
C LEU A 326 2.37 19.50 17.88
N ASN A 327 3.42 19.34 18.67
CA ASN A 327 3.39 18.47 19.82
C ASN A 327 2.33 18.96 20.83
N TYR A 328 1.95 18.06 21.73
CA TYR A 328 0.95 18.28 22.77
C TYR A 328 1.39 19.31 23.84
N TRP A 329 0.62 19.47 24.91
CA TRP A 329 0.97 20.35 26.06
C TRP A 329 1.06 21.85 25.74
N PHE A 330 0.25 22.32 24.81
CA PHE A 330 0.09 23.74 24.52
C PHE A 330 -0.93 24.42 25.45
N SER A 331 -0.90 25.75 25.44
CA SER A 331 -1.92 26.62 26.05
C SER A 331 -2.57 27.51 24.99
N GLY A 332 -3.68 28.18 25.32
CA GLY A 332 -4.36 29.07 24.36
C GLY A 332 -3.47 30.21 23.88
N ASN A 333 -2.65 30.80 24.76
CA ASN A 333 -1.68 31.82 24.35
C ASN A 333 -0.66 31.26 23.36
N MET A 334 -0.19 30.03 23.55
CA MET A 334 0.77 29.40 22.64
C MET A 334 0.18 29.19 21.24
N LEU A 335 -1.10 28.81 21.15
CA LEU A 335 -1.78 28.62 19.86
C LEU A 335 -2.15 29.96 19.18
N GLN A 336 -2.51 30.97 19.97
CA GLN A 336 -2.67 32.33 19.46
C GLN A 336 -1.34 32.86 18.91
N ASP A 337 -0.25 32.73 19.67
CA ASP A 337 1.10 33.12 19.26
C ASP A 337 1.54 32.34 18.01
N SER A 338 1.20 31.06 17.92
CA SER A 338 1.45 30.23 16.72
C SER A 338 0.74 30.79 15.50
N ALA A 339 -0.53 31.17 15.65
CA ALA A 339 -1.32 31.73 14.57
C ALA A 339 -0.80 33.11 14.12
N ASP A 340 -0.39 33.95 15.06
CA ASP A 340 0.17 35.27 14.77
C ASP A 340 1.57 35.17 14.15
N HIS A 341 2.39 34.20 14.59
CA HIS A 341 3.68 33.89 13.98
C HIS A 341 3.52 33.44 12.52
N ALA A 342 2.60 32.50 12.25
CA ALA A 342 2.29 32.07 10.88
C ALA A 342 1.87 33.25 9.98
N LYS A 343 0.97 34.12 10.46
CA LYS A 343 0.59 35.34 9.72
C LYS A 343 1.77 36.27 9.46
N SER A 344 2.70 36.39 10.41
CA SER A 344 3.91 37.22 10.26
C SER A 344 4.83 36.71 9.14
N LEU A 345 4.79 35.40 8.86
CA LEU A 345 5.50 34.75 7.76
C LEU A 345 4.70 34.76 6.44
N GLY A 346 3.49 35.30 6.43
CA GLY A 346 2.62 35.36 5.26
C GLY A 346 1.97 34.02 4.88
N ILE A 347 1.86 33.08 5.83
CA ILE A 347 1.20 31.77 5.64
C ILE A 347 -0.08 31.69 6.47
N ASP A 348 -1.05 30.92 5.99
CA ASP A 348 -2.33 30.74 6.67
C ASP A 348 -2.19 29.78 7.88
N PRO A 349 -2.47 30.21 9.12
CA PRO A 349 -2.38 29.33 10.28
C PRO A 349 -3.37 28.15 10.24
N LYS A 350 -4.47 28.26 9.50
CA LYS A 350 -5.46 27.19 9.34
C LYS A 350 -5.04 26.11 8.35
N TYR A 351 -4.07 26.40 7.51
CA TYR A 351 -3.48 25.43 6.60
C TYR A 351 -2.13 24.91 7.09
N ALA A 352 -1.31 25.79 7.71
CA ALA A 352 0.07 25.48 8.01
C ALA A 352 0.30 24.90 9.41
N VAL A 353 -0.60 25.09 10.38
CA VAL A 353 -0.37 24.74 11.78
C VAL A 353 -1.50 23.86 12.30
N PHE A 354 -1.14 22.70 12.87
CA PHE A 354 -2.09 21.74 13.42
C PHE A 354 -1.79 21.47 14.89
N ALA A 355 -2.73 21.80 15.78
CA ALA A 355 -2.63 21.50 17.20
C ALA A 355 -2.85 20.00 17.46
N GLY A 356 -1.89 19.37 18.15
CA GLY A 356 -1.91 17.95 18.43
C GLY A 356 -2.94 17.49 19.48
N ILE A 357 -3.68 16.43 19.15
CA ILE A 357 -4.60 15.71 20.02
C ILE A 357 -4.11 14.26 20.18
N GLU A 358 -3.75 13.86 21.40
CA GLU A 358 -3.26 12.50 21.67
C GLU A 358 -4.46 11.57 21.92
N ALA A 359 -5.15 11.17 20.85
CA ALA A 359 -6.32 10.30 20.94
C ALA A 359 -5.95 8.89 21.41
N GLY A 360 -4.88 8.30 20.89
CA GLY A 360 -4.45 6.94 21.17
C GLY A 360 -3.96 6.72 22.61
N GLN A 361 -3.27 7.71 23.20
CA GLN A 361 -2.80 7.62 24.58
C GLN A 361 -3.90 7.98 25.59
N LYS A 362 -4.71 9.01 25.32
CA LYS A 362 -5.73 9.46 26.29
C LYS A 362 -7.00 8.62 26.25
N LYS A 363 -7.42 8.18 25.05
CA LYS A 363 -8.61 7.34 24.83
C LYS A 363 -9.85 7.91 25.51
N PHE A 364 -10.86 7.09 25.82
CA PHE A 364 -12.02 7.56 26.60
C PHE A 364 -11.67 7.81 28.08
N GLY A 365 -10.86 6.96 28.70
CA GLY A 365 -10.56 7.05 30.14
C GLY A 365 -9.76 8.28 30.58
N SER A 366 -9.18 9.02 29.64
CA SER A 366 -8.56 10.32 29.90
C SER A 366 -8.94 11.38 28.86
N ILE A 367 -10.11 11.21 28.21
CA ILE A 367 -10.58 12.08 27.13
C ILE A 367 -10.74 13.55 27.55
N ALA A 368 -10.94 13.82 28.83
CA ALA A 368 -10.97 15.19 29.38
C ALA A 368 -9.69 15.97 29.06
N SER A 369 -8.54 15.29 28.97
CA SER A 369 -7.28 15.91 28.55
C SER A 369 -7.33 16.39 27.11
N ASN A 370 -7.87 15.57 26.20
CA ASN A 370 -8.06 15.94 24.80
C ASN A 370 -9.13 17.03 24.65
N ALA A 371 -10.20 16.97 25.45
CA ALA A 371 -11.20 18.03 25.50
C ALA A 371 -10.57 19.37 25.92
N ASN A 372 -9.68 19.37 26.91
CA ASN A 372 -8.95 20.57 27.33
C ASN A 372 -8.05 21.12 26.21
N TYR A 373 -7.32 20.26 25.50
CA TYR A 373 -6.52 20.67 24.34
C TYR A 373 -7.39 21.33 23.25
N MET A 374 -8.52 20.72 22.89
CA MET A 374 -9.44 21.35 21.95
C MET A 374 -9.97 22.68 22.47
N ASN A 375 -10.39 22.76 23.73
CA ASN A 375 -11.01 23.96 24.28
C ASN A 375 -10.06 25.16 24.35
N VAL A 376 -8.76 24.95 24.57
CA VAL A 376 -7.78 26.06 24.59
C VAL A 376 -7.41 26.56 23.19
N ASN A 377 -7.76 25.83 22.12
CA ASN A 377 -7.55 26.28 20.75
C ASN A 377 -8.57 27.33 20.30
N LEU A 378 -9.52 27.77 21.15
CA LEU A 378 -10.59 28.67 20.73
C LEU A 378 -10.30 30.15 21.04
N ASP A 379 -10.67 31.03 20.13
CA ASP A 379 -10.70 32.49 20.30
C ASP A 379 -11.92 32.97 21.10
N ALA A 380 -12.04 34.29 21.27
CA ALA A 380 -13.14 34.90 22.01
C ALA A 380 -14.53 34.67 21.38
N ASP A 381 -14.58 34.39 20.07
CA ASP A 381 -15.80 34.07 19.32
C ASP A 381 -16.05 32.55 19.24
N GLY A 382 -15.19 31.73 19.88
CA GLY A 382 -15.28 30.28 19.87
C GLY A 382 -14.76 29.62 18.59
N LYS A 383 -13.96 30.33 17.79
CA LYS A 383 -13.34 29.79 16.57
C LYS A 383 -11.93 29.29 16.86
N PRO A 384 -11.47 28.21 16.23
CA PRO A 384 -10.14 27.71 16.54
C PRO A 384 -9.04 28.70 16.07
N TYR A 385 -7.87 28.76 16.70
CA TYR A 385 -6.74 29.58 16.23
C TYR A 385 -6.01 28.93 15.06
N VAL A 386 -5.78 27.62 15.19
CA VAL A 386 -5.09 26.76 14.22
C VAL A 386 -5.94 25.53 13.90
N SER A 387 -5.49 24.68 12.99
CA SER A 387 -6.16 23.41 12.64
C SER A 387 -5.88 22.31 13.66
N LEU A 388 -6.50 21.13 13.50
CA LEU A 388 -6.39 20.02 14.46
C LEU A 388 -5.76 18.81 13.81
N ALA A 389 -4.92 18.10 14.55
CA ALA A 389 -4.44 16.81 14.12
C ALA A 389 -4.50 15.83 15.28
N ALA A 390 -4.89 14.60 15.02
CA ALA A 390 -5.07 13.59 16.05
C ALA A 390 -4.25 12.35 15.75
N LEU A 391 -3.55 11.86 16.76
CA LEU A 391 -2.82 10.60 16.71
C LEU A 391 -3.63 9.50 17.38
N GLY A 392 -3.88 8.40 16.67
CA GLY A 392 -4.45 7.17 17.20
C GLY A 392 -5.96 7.19 17.43
N THR A 393 -6.76 7.80 16.55
CA THR A 393 -8.23 7.83 16.70
C THR A 393 -8.89 6.46 16.59
N ASP A 394 -8.20 5.48 16.00
CA ASP A 394 -8.59 4.08 15.89
C ASP A 394 -8.66 3.36 17.25
N PHE A 395 -8.29 4.04 18.36
CA PHE A 395 -8.49 3.56 19.72
C PHE A 395 -9.94 3.11 20.00
N VAL A 396 -10.92 3.67 19.30
CA VAL A 396 -12.34 3.31 19.41
C VAL A 396 -12.59 1.81 19.18
N SER A 397 -11.77 1.16 18.35
CA SER A 397 -11.76 -0.29 18.15
C SER A 397 -10.73 -0.98 19.05
N HIS A 398 -9.49 -0.49 19.06
CA HIS A 398 -8.38 -1.11 19.77
C HIS A 398 -8.55 -1.25 21.29
N GLU A 399 -9.16 -0.24 21.92
CA GLU A 399 -9.39 -0.22 23.37
C GLU A 399 -10.38 -1.32 23.82
N LEU A 400 -11.14 -1.94 22.91
CA LEU A 400 -11.97 -3.09 23.26
C LEU A 400 -11.16 -4.32 23.69
N GLY A 401 -9.90 -4.41 23.29
CA GLY A 401 -9.06 -5.58 23.51
C GLY A 401 -9.20 -6.62 22.39
N ASP A 402 -8.14 -7.42 22.20
CA ASP A 402 -8.05 -8.42 21.12
C ASP A 402 -9.08 -9.55 21.28
N ASP A 403 -9.54 -9.81 22.50
CA ASP A 403 -10.60 -10.78 22.82
C ASP A 403 -12.01 -10.31 22.42
N LYS A 404 -12.16 -9.03 22.03
CA LYS A 404 -13.45 -8.45 21.65
C LYS A 404 -13.44 -7.83 20.26
N LYS A 405 -12.41 -7.04 19.93
CA LYS A 405 -12.35 -6.29 18.66
C LYS A 405 -12.46 -7.21 17.45
N VAL A 406 -12.07 -8.48 17.62
CA VAL A 406 -12.13 -9.48 16.57
C VAL A 406 -13.51 -10.11 16.34
N TYR A 407 -14.47 -9.95 17.24
CA TYR A 407 -15.76 -10.63 17.11
C TYR A 407 -16.87 -9.68 16.62
N PRO A 408 -17.69 -10.09 15.63
CA PRO A 408 -18.81 -9.31 15.12
C PRO A 408 -19.78 -8.75 16.16
N LYS A 409 -20.07 -9.53 17.20
CA LYS A 409 -21.01 -9.15 18.26
C LYS A 409 -20.64 -7.88 19.03
N TYR A 410 -19.38 -7.46 18.98
CA TYR A 410 -18.89 -6.26 19.65
C TYR A 410 -18.76 -5.05 18.72
N GLN A 411 -19.03 -5.18 17.42
CA GLN A 411 -18.88 -4.05 16.48
C GLN A 411 -19.85 -2.90 16.74
N ASN A 412 -21.02 -3.17 17.34
CA ASN A 412 -21.91 -2.13 17.84
C ASN A 412 -21.19 -1.12 18.77
N GLN A 413 -20.27 -1.60 19.62
CA GLN A 413 -19.49 -0.73 20.52
C GLN A 413 -18.53 0.14 19.74
N VAL A 414 -17.91 -0.38 18.68
CA VAL A 414 -17.00 0.39 17.82
C VAL A 414 -17.75 1.53 17.13
N PHE A 415 -18.91 1.25 16.52
CA PHE A 415 -19.71 2.29 15.84
C PHE A 415 -20.15 3.40 16.80
N ASP A 416 -20.55 3.05 18.01
CA ASP A 416 -20.95 4.04 19.02
C ASP A 416 -19.80 4.86 19.54
N ARG A 417 -18.67 4.21 19.84
CA ARG A 417 -17.43 4.87 20.25
C ARG A 417 -16.93 5.82 19.18
N GLU A 418 -16.92 5.40 17.93
CA GLU A 418 -16.55 6.24 16.79
C GLU A 418 -17.50 7.44 16.69
N ARG A 419 -18.82 7.23 16.68
CA ARG A 419 -19.79 8.34 16.63
C ARG A 419 -19.59 9.35 17.76
N ARG A 420 -19.31 8.88 18.97
CA ARG A 420 -19.01 9.73 20.13
C ARG A 420 -17.71 10.49 20.00
N LEU A 421 -16.66 9.87 19.47
CA LEU A 421 -15.39 10.55 19.22
C LEU A 421 -15.58 11.71 18.24
N TRP A 422 -16.33 11.50 17.16
CA TRP A 422 -16.48 12.50 16.10
C TRP A 422 -17.57 13.54 16.38
N THR A 423 -18.68 13.15 17.00
CA THR A 423 -19.85 14.03 17.17
C THR A 423 -20.11 14.45 18.61
N GLY A 424 -19.43 13.85 19.59
CA GLY A 424 -19.62 14.09 21.02
C GLY A 424 -20.71 13.23 21.67
N SER A 425 -21.56 12.56 20.87
CA SER A 425 -22.68 11.78 21.41
C SER A 425 -22.98 10.48 20.66
N SER A 426 -23.61 9.50 21.32
CA SER A 426 -24.11 8.28 20.67
C SER A 426 -25.30 8.50 19.73
N THR A 427 -26.03 9.61 19.85
CA THR A 427 -27.09 10.00 18.91
C THR A 427 -26.58 10.98 17.85
N GLY A 428 -25.43 11.60 18.12
CA GLY A 428 -24.89 12.73 17.37
C GLY A 428 -25.71 14.01 17.47
N GLU A 429 -26.70 14.09 18.37
CA GLU A 429 -27.51 15.28 18.59
C GLU A 429 -26.63 16.49 19.01
N LYS A 430 -27.01 17.69 18.56
CA LYS A 430 -26.21 18.89 18.84
C LYS A 430 -26.29 19.23 20.33
N GLY A 431 -25.13 19.43 20.96
CA GLY A 431 -25.06 19.90 22.35
C GLY A 431 -25.35 18.83 23.40
N THR A 432 -25.54 17.57 22.98
CA THR A 432 -25.57 16.43 23.88
C THR A 432 -24.17 15.82 23.97
N THR A 433 -23.87 15.26 25.14
CA THR A 433 -22.63 14.55 25.43
C THR A 433 -22.96 13.42 26.39
N ASP A 434 -22.59 12.20 26.05
CA ASP A 434 -22.91 11.02 26.85
C ASP A 434 -21.70 10.07 26.99
N ILE A 435 -20.47 10.60 26.90
CA ILE A 435 -19.22 9.82 26.94
C ILE A 435 -19.10 8.99 28.23
N SER A 436 -19.69 9.46 29.34
CA SER A 436 -19.73 8.75 30.62
C SER A 436 -20.73 7.58 30.70
N ASP A 437 -21.37 7.20 29.59
CA ASP A 437 -22.38 6.13 29.54
C ASP A 437 -21.82 4.77 30.03
N PRO A 438 -22.58 3.99 30.84
CA PRO A 438 -22.22 2.63 31.29
C PRO A 438 -21.77 1.65 30.20
N TYR A 439 -22.20 1.85 28.96
CA TYR A 439 -21.80 1.06 27.80
C TYR A 439 -20.34 1.30 27.38
N ILE A 440 -19.78 2.45 27.77
CA ILE A 440 -18.38 2.86 27.55
C ILE A 440 -17.63 3.01 28.90
N ASP A 441 -18.31 2.91 30.04
CA ASP A 441 -17.77 3.20 31.37
C ASP A 441 -16.50 2.41 31.73
N ASP A 442 -15.39 3.14 31.68
CA ASP A 442 -14.05 2.75 32.14
C ASP A 442 -13.76 3.25 33.57
N GLY A 443 -14.75 3.86 34.24
CA GLY A 443 -14.65 4.42 35.58
C GLY A 443 -14.02 5.82 35.66
N THR A 444 -13.67 6.44 34.53
CA THR A 444 -12.89 7.69 34.47
C THR A 444 -13.32 8.70 33.40
N SER A 445 -14.12 8.27 32.43
CA SER A 445 -14.66 9.09 31.33
C SER A 445 -15.48 10.32 31.80
N SER A 446 -15.41 11.43 31.05
CA SER A 446 -16.14 12.68 31.36
C SER A 446 -16.89 13.22 30.14
N ASP A 447 -18.05 13.81 30.35
CA ASP A 447 -18.87 14.44 29.30
C ASP A 447 -18.35 15.81 28.83
N SER A 448 -17.07 16.13 29.11
CA SER A 448 -16.44 17.38 28.64
C SER A 448 -16.08 17.34 27.15
N TRP A 449 -15.98 16.15 26.56
CA TRP A 449 -15.67 15.96 25.14
C TRP A 449 -16.89 16.19 24.26
N LYS A 450 -16.77 17.14 23.32
CA LYS A 450 -17.86 17.58 22.41
C LYS A 450 -17.72 17.05 20.98
N GLY A 451 -16.77 16.15 20.74
CA GLY A 451 -16.45 15.64 19.41
C GLY A 451 -15.64 16.59 18.53
N PHE A 452 -14.95 16.04 17.54
CA PHE A 452 -14.24 16.82 16.52
C PHE A 452 -15.18 17.76 15.73
N ALA A 453 -16.43 17.35 15.51
CA ALA A 453 -17.47 18.16 14.85
C ALA A 453 -17.81 19.47 15.60
N SER A 454 -17.35 19.64 16.85
CA SER A 454 -17.49 20.91 17.58
C SER A 454 -16.51 22.00 17.08
N GLN A 455 -15.47 21.62 16.33
CA GLN A 455 -14.44 22.54 15.82
C GLN A 455 -14.13 22.37 14.33
N ILE A 456 -14.56 21.27 13.71
CA ILE A 456 -14.39 21.00 12.29
C ILE A 456 -15.75 21.02 11.59
N ALA A 457 -15.91 21.92 10.62
CA ALA A 457 -17.11 21.96 9.80
C ALA A 457 -17.14 20.79 8.80
N GLU A 458 -18.32 20.23 8.60
CA GLU A 458 -18.53 19.11 7.69
C GLU A 458 -18.32 19.50 6.21
N ARG A 459 -17.69 18.57 5.48
CA ARG A 459 -17.40 18.68 4.05
C ARG A 459 -18.16 17.64 3.24
N SER A 460 -18.21 17.85 1.94
CA SER A 460 -18.89 16.95 1.02
C SER A 460 -18.26 17.00 -0.36
N VAL A 461 -18.25 15.86 -1.04
CA VAL A 461 -17.90 15.73 -2.47
C VAL A 461 -19.14 15.68 -3.36
N ILE A 462 -20.34 15.72 -2.76
CA ILE A 462 -21.60 15.49 -3.47
C ILE A 462 -22.01 16.77 -4.21
N GLY A 463 -21.55 16.89 -5.45
CA GLY A 463 -21.91 17.96 -6.38
C GLY A 463 -22.31 17.44 -7.75
N GLY A 464 -22.76 18.33 -8.63
CA GLY A 464 -23.14 17.98 -10.00
C GLY A 464 -24.56 17.41 -10.09
N PRO A 465 -24.91 16.66 -11.16
CA PRO A 465 -26.29 16.25 -11.42
C PRO A 465 -26.71 14.88 -10.82
N VAL A 466 -25.75 14.08 -10.34
CA VAL A 466 -25.99 12.68 -9.94
C VAL A 466 -25.35 12.37 -8.60
N PHE A 467 -26.06 11.59 -7.80
CA PHE A 467 -25.57 11.03 -6.55
C PHE A 467 -26.26 9.70 -6.27
N SER A 468 -25.52 8.70 -5.78
CA SER A 468 -26.09 7.43 -5.35
C SER A 468 -25.38 6.91 -4.11
N THR A 469 -26.13 6.27 -3.23
CA THR A 469 -25.63 5.60 -2.02
C THR A 469 -26.60 4.49 -1.62
N SER A 470 -26.08 3.31 -1.29
CA SER A 470 -26.81 2.25 -0.58
C SER A 470 -26.47 2.22 0.91
N PHE A 471 -25.77 3.27 1.40
CA PHE A 471 -25.29 3.41 2.77
C PHE A 471 -24.19 2.42 3.16
N ASN A 472 -23.64 1.67 2.20
CA ASN A 472 -22.66 0.62 2.46
C ASN A 472 -21.46 1.18 3.25
N THR A 473 -21.24 0.64 4.44
CA THR A 473 -20.17 1.06 5.37
C THR A 473 -18.81 0.43 5.06
N GLY A 474 -18.74 -0.45 4.05
CA GLY A 474 -17.52 -1.12 3.59
C GLY A 474 -17.32 -2.53 4.18
N HIS A 475 -18.29 -3.04 4.94
CA HIS A 475 -18.25 -4.40 5.51
C HIS A 475 -19.65 -4.98 5.69
N GLY A 476 -19.74 -6.29 5.92
CA GLY A 476 -21.00 -6.95 6.22
C GLY A 476 -20.85 -8.38 6.70
N LEU A 477 -21.91 -8.89 7.33
CA LEU A 477 -22.05 -10.29 7.75
C LEU A 477 -22.59 -11.21 6.64
N GLU A 478 -22.99 -10.59 5.55
CA GLU A 478 -23.50 -11.15 4.31
C GLU A 478 -23.38 -10.07 3.24
N TRP A 479 -23.51 -10.48 1.97
CA TRP A 479 -23.68 -9.55 0.86
C TRP A 479 -25.09 -9.70 0.29
N ARG A 480 -25.76 -8.57 0.09
CA ARG A 480 -27.07 -8.51 -0.55
C ARG A 480 -27.03 -7.79 -1.89
N ASP A 481 -27.86 -8.26 -2.79
CA ASP A 481 -28.08 -7.67 -4.11
C ASP A 481 -29.58 -7.58 -4.36
N ASN A 482 -30.10 -6.37 -4.58
CA ASN A 482 -31.54 -6.10 -4.63
C ASN A 482 -32.33 -6.63 -3.42
N GLY A 483 -31.69 -6.68 -2.25
CA GLY A 483 -32.23 -7.22 -1.01
C GLY A 483 -32.15 -8.74 -0.89
N GLU A 484 -31.76 -9.45 -1.94
CA GLU A 484 -31.53 -10.90 -1.91
C GLU A 484 -30.12 -11.20 -1.40
N GLN A 485 -30.00 -12.20 -0.54
CA GLN A 485 -28.70 -12.62 -0.02
C GLN A 485 -27.96 -13.43 -1.09
N THR A 486 -26.86 -12.89 -1.61
CA THR A 486 -26.04 -13.58 -2.61
C THR A 486 -24.76 -14.16 -2.03
N SER A 487 -24.31 -13.68 -0.87
CA SER A 487 -23.25 -14.32 -0.08
C SER A 487 -23.63 -14.32 1.40
N ASN A 488 -23.31 -15.40 2.11
CA ASN A 488 -23.48 -15.51 3.55
C ASN A 488 -22.17 -15.36 4.35
N GLN A 489 -21.08 -15.05 3.64
CA GLN A 489 -19.74 -14.83 4.18
C GLN A 489 -19.60 -13.43 4.77
N GLN A 490 -18.76 -13.32 5.79
CA GLN A 490 -18.35 -12.01 6.30
C GLN A 490 -17.34 -11.36 5.35
N TRP A 491 -17.32 -10.04 5.29
CA TRP A 491 -16.39 -9.29 4.46
C TRP A 491 -16.09 -7.91 5.03
N GLY A 492 -14.89 -7.40 4.76
CA GLY A 492 -14.40 -6.08 5.16
C GLY A 492 -13.47 -5.51 4.09
N ASN A 493 -14.01 -4.61 3.26
CA ASN A 493 -13.31 -3.98 2.16
C ASN A 493 -13.80 -2.53 2.03
N ILE A 494 -13.01 -1.59 2.56
CA ILE A 494 -13.41 -0.19 2.61
C ILE A 494 -13.55 0.42 1.22
N ASN A 495 -12.95 -0.15 0.15
CA ASN A 495 -13.19 0.31 -1.23
C ASN A 495 -14.68 0.29 -1.63
N LEU A 496 -15.48 -0.57 -0.97
CA LEU A 496 -16.92 -0.70 -1.20
C LEU A 496 -17.75 0.25 -0.32
N GLN A 497 -17.10 1.03 0.55
CA GLN A 497 -17.77 2.04 1.36
C GLN A 497 -18.32 3.14 0.46
N ASP A 498 -19.59 3.47 0.63
CA ASP A 498 -20.25 4.58 -0.04
C ASP A 498 -19.87 5.93 0.55
N ILE A 499 -20.31 7.02 -0.08
CA ILE A 499 -20.36 8.29 0.64
C ILE A 499 -21.46 8.15 1.70
N LEU A 500 -21.03 8.07 2.96
CA LEU A 500 -21.92 7.93 4.12
C LEU A 500 -22.58 9.28 4.49
N PRO A 501 -23.66 9.26 5.28
CA PRO A 501 -24.34 10.49 5.71
C PRO A 501 -23.38 11.51 6.33
N THR A 502 -23.48 12.76 5.86
CA THR A 502 -22.71 13.89 6.38
C THR A 502 -22.96 14.08 7.89
N TRP A 503 -24.19 13.89 8.33
CA TRP A 503 -24.55 14.01 9.75
C TRP A 503 -25.06 12.69 10.32
N GLN A 504 -24.38 12.21 11.37
CA GLN A 504 -24.75 11.02 12.12
C GLN A 504 -24.95 11.35 13.61
N TRP A 505 -26.12 11.78 14.08
CA TRP A 505 -27.32 12.10 13.29
C TRP A 505 -27.82 13.52 13.56
N TRP A 506 -28.47 14.11 12.56
CA TRP A 506 -29.18 15.38 12.72
C TRP A 506 -30.64 15.17 12.39
N ILE A 507 -31.43 15.03 13.47
CA ILE A 507 -32.86 14.74 13.42
C ILE A 507 -33.59 15.85 14.19
N ASP A 508 -34.37 16.64 13.46
CA ASP A 508 -35.21 17.69 14.05
C ASP A 508 -36.63 17.10 14.29
N ALA A 509 -37.11 17.11 15.54
CA ALA A 509 -38.45 16.66 15.91
C ALA A 509 -38.99 17.46 17.11
N ASP A 510 -40.29 17.76 17.14
CA ASP A 510 -40.92 18.48 18.27
C ASP A 510 -41.00 17.60 19.53
N SER A 511 -41.12 16.28 19.35
CA SER A 511 -41.13 15.28 20.41
C SER A 511 -40.81 13.89 19.84
N ASP A 512 -40.26 13.02 20.70
CA ASP A 512 -39.90 11.63 20.36
C ASP A 512 -39.05 11.54 19.07
N PRO A 513 -37.81 12.07 19.07
CA PRO A 513 -36.93 11.93 17.91
C PRO A 513 -36.65 10.44 17.65
N LEU A 514 -36.80 10.03 16.40
CA LEU A 514 -36.45 8.68 15.95
C LEU A 514 -34.95 8.43 16.15
N GLN A 515 -34.61 7.16 16.36
CA GLN A 515 -33.24 6.69 16.38
C GLN A 515 -32.81 6.22 15.00
N ALA A 516 -31.53 6.42 14.68
CA ALA A 516 -30.93 5.96 13.43
C ALA A 516 -29.73 5.02 13.68
N ASP A 517 -29.67 3.92 12.95
CA ASP A 517 -28.58 2.93 13.00
C ASP A 517 -28.29 2.35 11.61
N PHE A 518 -27.15 1.66 11.47
CA PHE A 518 -26.88 0.79 10.32
C PHE A 518 -27.33 -0.64 10.64
N ASP A 519 -28.21 -1.20 9.82
CA ASP A 519 -28.77 -2.54 9.98
C ASP A 519 -28.07 -3.55 9.07
N TYR A 520 -27.19 -4.37 9.67
CA TYR A 520 -26.44 -5.44 9.02
C TYR A 520 -27.19 -6.79 8.98
N GLY A 521 -28.48 -6.80 9.32
CA GLY A 521 -29.34 -7.97 9.18
C GLY A 521 -29.32 -8.91 10.37
N LYS A 522 -29.94 -10.08 10.20
CA LYS A 522 -30.38 -10.93 11.33
C LYS A 522 -29.26 -11.38 12.26
N LYS A 523 -28.04 -11.54 11.74
CA LYS A 523 -26.85 -11.97 12.49
C LYS A 523 -26.22 -10.85 13.33
N TYR A 524 -26.56 -9.59 13.06
CA TYR A 524 -25.99 -8.44 13.76
C TYR A 524 -26.53 -8.32 15.19
N GLU A 525 -25.65 -7.95 16.11
CA GLU A 525 -26.04 -7.51 17.46
C GLU A 525 -26.04 -5.98 17.46
N ALA A 526 -27.21 -5.35 17.57
CA ALA A 526 -27.32 -3.91 17.69
C ALA A 526 -26.99 -3.45 19.12
N ALA A 527 -26.63 -2.18 19.29
CA ALA A 527 -26.43 -1.61 20.63
C ALA A 527 -27.73 -1.70 21.47
N PRO A 528 -27.66 -1.91 22.80
CA PRO A 528 -28.84 -2.16 23.64
C PRO A 528 -29.95 -1.10 23.60
N ARG A 529 -29.65 0.13 23.16
CA ARG A 529 -30.65 1.21 23.04
C ARG A 529 -31.55 1.06 21.82
N PHE A 530 -31.17 0.23 20.84
CA PHE A 530 -31.93 0.01 19.62
C PHE A 530 -32.88 -1.18 19.79
N ASN A 531 -34.12 -1.02 19.33
CA ASN A 531 -35.16 -2.05 19.38
C ASN A 531 -35.92 -2.14 18.05
N TYR A 532 -35.17 -2.37 16.96
CA TYR A 532 -35.72 -2.54 15.62
C TYR A 532 -35.63 -4.01 15.15
N THR A 533 -36.50 -4.37 14.20
CA THR A 533 -36.43 -5.66 13.52
C THR A 533 -35.32 -5.64 12.48
N LYS A 534 -34.34 -6.54 12.61
CA LYS A 534 -33.18 -6.61 11.70
C LYS A 534 -33.57 -7.16 10.31
N VAL A 535 -33.45 -6.32 9.29
CA VAL A 535 -33.76 -6.56 7.87
C VAL A 535 -32.48 -6.84 7.08
N GLY A 536 -31.43 -6.06 7.29
CA GLY A 536 -30.18 -6.11 6.51
C GLY A 536 -30.14 -5.10 5.35
N GLY A 537 -29.15 -5.23 4.48
CA GLY A 537 -28.96 -4.33 3.34
C GLY A 537 -29.88 -4.57 2.14
N TYR A 538 -29.93 -3.60 1.23
CA TYR A 538 -30.51 -3.76 -0.12
C TYR A 538 -29.41 -4.08 -1.13
N GLU A 539 -28.34 -3.29 -1.16
CA GLU A 539 -27.13 -3.54 -1.94
C GLU A 539 -25.93 -3.41 -0.98
N GLY A 540 -25.14 -4.47 -0.81
CA GLY A 540 -24.01 -4.51 0.11
C GLY A 540 -24.32 -5.16 1.45
N GLY A 541 -23.71 -4.66 2.53
CA GLY A 541 -23.73 -5.28 3.87
C GLY A 541 -24.80 -4.73 4.82
N ASP A 542 -25.29 -3.52 4.57
CA ASP A 542 -26.14 -2.79 5.51
C ASP A 542 -27.20 -1.91 4.83
N SER A 543 -28.12 -1.39 5.64
CA SER A 543 -29.07 -0.33 5.28
C SER A 543 -29.17 0.68 6.43
N LEU A 544 -29.70 1.88 6.16
CA LEU A 544 -30.04 2.85 7.20
C LEU A 544 -31.41 2.50 7.80
N VAL A 545 -31.51 2.27 9.11
CA VAL A 545 -32.79 2.09 9.80
C VAL A 545 -33.17 3.32 10.61
N LEU A 546 -34.42 3.78 10.46
CA LEU A 546 -35.04 4.78 11.34
C LEU A 546 -36.10 4.07 12.18
N SER A 547 -36.00 4.17 13.51
CA SER A 547 -36.90 3.45 14.41
C SER A 547 -37.18 4.17 15.72
N GLY A 548 -38.30 3.85 16.36
CA GLY A 548 -38.69 4.39 17.66
C GLY A 548 -40.17 4.79 17.70
N LYS A 549 -40.51 5.63 18.67
CA LYS A 549 -41.85 6.20 18.78
C LYS A 549 -41.96 7.42 17.88
N LEU A 550 -42.96 7.45 17.00
CA LEU A 550 -43.23 8.58 16.10
C LEU A 550 -44.47 9.33 16.59
N SER A 551 -44.28 10.42 17.33
CA SER A 551 -45.36 11.28 17.83
C SER A 551 -45.46 12.63 17.11
N SER A 552 -44.41 13.03 16.39
CA SER A 552 -44.35 14.27 15.62
C SER A 552 -43.48 14.10 14.37
N ASP A 553 -43.57 15.03 13.43
CA ASP A 553 -42.77 15.00 12.20
C ASP A 553 -41.27 14.98 12.56
N ASN A 554 -40.53 14.04 11.96
CA ASN A 554 -39.10 13.90 12.13
C ASN A 554 -38.38 14.26 10.83
N THR A 555 -37.60 15.34 10.83
CA THR A 555 -36.76 15.72 9.69
C THR A 555 -35.35 15.21 9.89
N VAL A 556 -34.96 14.21 9.09
CA VAL A 556 -33.63 13.58 9.13
C VAL A 556 -32.75 14.17 8.03
N ARG A 557 -31.76 14.96 8.42
CA ARG A 557 -30.79 15.56 7.50
C ARG A 557 -29.65 14.58 7.28
N LEU A 558 -29.46 14.15 6.02
CA LEU A 558 -28.48 13.11 5.70
C LEU A 558 -27.24 13.69 5.03
N TYR A 559 -27.41 14.44 3.94
CA TYR A 559 -26.31 14.83 3.07
C TYR A 559 -26.25 16.34 2.85
N LYS A 560 -25.05 16.90 3.02
CA LYS A 560 -24.68 18.23 2.50
C LYS A 560 -24.30 18.10 1.03
N THR A 561 -24.86 18.93 0.16
CA THR A 561 -24.76 18.76 -1.30
C THR A 561 -24.62 20.08 -2.06
N ASP A 562 -24.24 20.01 -3.33
CA ASP A 562 -24.42 21.05 -4.35
C ASP A 562 -25.00 20.41 -5.64
N LEU A 563 -26.11 19.68 -5.48
CA LEU A 563 -26.70 18.88 -6.56
C LEU A 563 -27.56 19.75 -7.47
N SER A 564 -27.26 19.76 -8.76
CA SER A 564 -28.00 20.53 -9.76
C SER A 564 -29.26 19.79 -10.18
N VAL A 565 -30.39 20.51 -10.22
CA VAL A 565 -31.67 19.95 -10.68
C VAL A 565 -31.91 20.35 -12.14
N ALA A 566 -32.06 19.36 -13.00
CA ALA A 566 -32.40 19.51 -14.41
C ALA A 566 -33.88 19.17 -14.66
N ALA A 567 -34.36 19.42 -15.88
CA ALA A 567 -35.74 19.11 -16.27
C ALA A 567 -36.05 17.60 -16.23
N GLY A 568 -35.05 16.74 -16.38
CA GLY A 568 -35.20 15.28 -16.26
C GLY A 568 -34.87 14.75 -14.86
N SER A 569 -34.62 15.63 -13.87
CA SER A 569 -34.16 15.18 -12.57
C SER A 569 -35.22 14.41 -11.80
N LYS A 570 -34.78 13.31 -11.20
CA LYS A 570 -35.61 12.45 -10.35
C LYS A 570 -34.81 11.95 -9.15
N VAL A 571 -35.55 11.56 -8.10
CA VAL A 571 -34.99 10.84 -6.95
C VAL A 571 -35.67 9.50 -6.83
N GLU A 572 -34.88 8.46 -6.66
CA GLU A 572 -35.31 7.10 -6.37
C GLU A 572 -34.91 6.77 -4.93
N LEU A 573 -35.89 6.33 -4.14
CA LEU A 573 -35.72 5.94 -2.74
C LEU A 573 -36.18 4.49 -2.59
N THR A 574 -35.24 3.60 -2.32
CA THR A 574 -35.53 2.20 -2.00
C THR A 574 -35.68 2.04 -0.50
N TYR A 575 -36.84 1.61 -0.05
CA TYR A 575 -37.19 1.49 1.36
C TYR A 575 -37.91 0.15 1.66
N ASN A 576 -37.85 -0.28 2.91
CA ASN A 576 -38.60 -1.40 3.44
C ASN A 576 -39.31 -0.98 4.73
N LYS A 577 -40.64 -0.92 4.67
CA LYS A 577 -41.51 -0.59 5.80
C LYS A 577 -42.29 -1.83 6.21
N LEU A 578 -42.09 -2.27 7.45
CA LEU A 578 -42.57 -3.57 7.93
C LEU A 578 -44.06 -3.57 8.29
N ASN A 579 -44.56 -2.46 8.82
CA ASN A 579 -45.94 -2.34 9.29
C ASN A 579 -46.65 -1.18 8.61
N SER A 580 -47.94 -1.38 8.31
CA SER A 580 -48.82 -0.32 7.83
C SER A 580 -49.26 0.58 8.99
N ASP A 581 -49.21 1.89 8.77
CA ASP A 581 -49.71 2.92 9.69
C ASP A 581 -50.10 4.18 8.87
N ASP A 582 -50.42 5.27 9.57
CA ASP A 582 -50.84 6.54 8.98
C ASP A 582 -49.69 7.55 8.81
N SER A 583 -48.43 7.12 8.97
CA SER A 583 -47.26 7.96 8.66
C SER A 583 -47.12 8.22 7.15
N LYS A 584 -46.22 9.14 6.78
CA LYS A 584 -45.75 9.29 5.40
C LYS A 584 -44.24 9.44 5.36
N LEU A 585 -43.63 8.99 4.26
CA LEU A 585 -42.24 9.21 3.94
C LEU A 585 -42.15 10.26 2.82
N GLN A 586 -41.37 11.31 3.06
CA GLN A 586 -41.12 12.38 2.11
C GLN A 586 -39.60 12.61 1.99
N LEU A 587 -39.15 13.22 0.88
CA LEU A 587 -37.83 13.85 0.85
C LEU A 587 -37.90 15.19 1.56
N GLY A 588 -36.85 15.50 2.32
CA GLY A 588 -36.59 16.85 2.82
C GLY A 588 -35.51 17.50 1.96
N LEU A 589 -35.88 18.46 1.13
CA LEU A 589 -34.95 19.21 0.28
C LEU A 589 -34.74 20.62 0.85
N ILE A 590 -33.49 21.06 0.92
CA ILE A 590 -33.17 22.48 1.08
C ILE A 590 -32.41 22.94 -0.14
N PHE A 591 -32.83 24.05 -0.73
CA PHE A 591 -32.20 24.61 -1.92
C PHE A 591 -31.19 25.71 -1.56
N ALA A 592 -30.17 25.89 -2.39
CA ALA A 592 -29.12 26.87 -2.17
C ALA A 592 -29.60 28.33 -2.23
N ASP A 593 -30.72 28.59 -2.91
CA ASP A 593 -31.35 29.92 -3.02
C ASP A 593 -32.22 30.29 -1.81
N ASP A 594 -32.63 29.31 -1.01
CA ASP A 594 -33.33 29.50 0.27
C ASP A 594 -32.95 28.40 1.27
N THR A 595 -31.87 28.61 2.01
CA THR A 595 -31.30 27.61 2.91
C THR A 595 -32.07 27.44 4.22
N LYS A 596 -33.12 28.24 4.47
CA LYS A 596 -33.90 28.21 5.72
C LYS A 596 -35.17 27.39 5.61
N THR A 597 -35.65 27.16 4.39
CA THR A 597 -36.90 26.47 4.14
C THR A 597 -36.64 25.02 3.76
N ILE A 598 -37.30 24.10 4.46
CA ILE A 598 -37.38 22.70 4.05
C ILE A 598 -38.54 22.55 3.08
N VAL A 599 -38.26 22.01 1.90
CA VAL A 599 -39.26 21.69 0.88
C VAL A 599 -39.56 20.19 0.96
N PRO A 600 -40.74 19.80 1.50
CA PRO A 600 -41.16 18.41 1.53
C PRO A 600 -41.61 17.94 0.14
N VAL A 601 -41.21 16.72 -0.24
CA VAL A 601 -41.65 16.08 -1.48
C VAL A 601 -42.16 14.68 -1.17
N ASP A 602 -43.45 14.43 -1.40
CA ASP A 602 -44.08 13.13 -1.10
C ASP A 602 -43.40 11.97 -1.84
N MET A 603 -43.07 10.89 -1.12
CA MET A 603 -42.47 9.68 -1.69
C MET A 603 -43.37 8.46 -1.53
N ALA A 604 -43.83 8.20 -0.31
CA ALA A 604 -44.63 7.03 0.01
C ALA A 604 -45.57 7.28 1.19
N ASP A 605 -46.75 6.68 1.14
CA ASP A 605 -47.65 6.59 2.29
C ASP A 605 -47.20 5.48 3.26
N GLY A 606 -47.76 5.48 4.47
CA GLY A 606 -47.42 4.57 5.58
C GLY A 606 -47.80 3.11 5.37
N GLY A 607 -48.14 2.66 4.16
CA GLY A 607 -48.40 1.25 3.88
C GLY A 607 -47.13 0.38 3.99
N ALA A 608 -47.28 -0.84 4.51
CA ALA A 608 -46.21 -1.84 4.48
C ALA A 608 -45.79 -2.14 3.03
N SER A 609 -44.49 -2.30 2.79
CA SER A 609 -43.93 -2.46 1.45
C SER A 609 -43.86 -3.91 0.96
N ASN A 610 -44.01 -4.91 1.84
CA ASN A 610 -43.79 -6.34 1.57
C ASN A 610 -42.39 -6.62 0.98
N GLY A 611 -41.34 -6.22 1.69
CA GLY A 611 -39.96 -6.27 1.21
C GLY A 611 -39.47 -4.91 0.71
N TRP A 612 -38.39 -4.91 -0.07
CA TRP A 612 -37.83 -3.67 -0.62
C TRP A 612 -38.70 -3.13 -1.76
N LYS A 613 -38.98 -1.82 -1.71
CA LYS A 613 -39.75 -1.10 -2.72
C LYS A 613 -39.06 0.21 -3.06
N THR A 614 -39.00 0.54 -4.35
CA THR A 614 -38.48 1.82 -4.83
C THR A 614 -39.63 2.77 -5.13
N ALA A 615 -39.60 3.95 -4.51
CA ALA A 615 -40.43 5.09 -4.89
C ALA A 615 -39.61 6.05 -5.75
N THR A 616 -40.21 6.59 -6.80
CA THR A 616 -39.57 7.56 -7.70
C THR A 616 -40.35 8.85 -7.69
N VAL A 617 -39.67 9.98 -7.54
CA VAL A 617 -40.29 11.30 -7.66
C VAL A 617 -39.58 12.17 -8.68
N ASP A 618 -40.38 12.94 -9.42
CA ASP A 618 -39.94 13.92 -10.40
C ASP A 618 -39.61 15.26 -9.71
N LEU A 619 -38.44 15.82 -10.04
CA LEU A 619 -37.96 17.11 -9.55
C LEU A 619 -37.98 18.21 -10.63
N SER A 620 -38.60 17.99 -11.79
CA SER A 620 -38.58 18.92 -12.92
C SER A 620 -39.14 20.31 -12.56
N GLN A 621 -40.09 20.39 -11.63
CA GLN A 621 -40.62 21.65 -11.11
C GLN A 621 -39.57 22.53 -10.41
N TYR A 622 -38.46 21.93 -9.99
CA TYR A 622 -37.33 22.60 -9.34
C TYR A 622 -36.14 22.77 -10.29
N ALA A 623 -36.30 22.51 -11.60
CA ALA A 623 -35.23 22.65 -12.58
C ALA A 623 -34.58 24.04 -12.52
N GLY A 624 -33.24 24.07 -12.57
CA GLY A 624 -32.42 25.28 -12.41
C GLY A 624 -32.06 25.61 -10.97
N LYS A 625 -32.68 24.98 -9.96
CA LYS A 625 -32.24 25.07 -8.56
C LYS A 625 -31.09 24.11 -8.27
N LYS A 626 -30.45 24.32 -7.11
CA LYS A 626 -29.46 23.41 -6.54
C LYS A 626 -29.87 22.95 -5.16
N ILE A 627 -29.86 21.64 -4.92
CA ILE A 627 -30.12 21.03 -3.61
C ILE A 627 -28.86 21.19 -2.77
N ALA A 628 -28.97 21.91 -1.66
CA ALA A 628 -27.91 22.17 -0.71
C ALA A 628 -27.95 21.20 0.49
N THR A 629 -29.12 20.62 0.78
CA THR A 629 -29.29 19.54 1.75
C THR A 629 -30.30 18.53 1.24
N LEU A 630 -29.94 17.25 1.29
CA LEU A 630 -30.80 16.11 0.97
C LEU A 630 -31.04 15.30 2.25
N GLY A 631 -32.30 15.06 2.57
CA GLY A 631 -32.72 14.29 3.74
C GLY A 631 -34.08 13.63 3.55
N LEU A 632 -34.63 13.11 4.64
CA LEU A 632 -35.94 12.48 4.70
C LEU A 632 -36.81 13.20 5.73
N ILE A 633 -38.12 13.22 5.48
CA ILE A 633 -39.10 13.60 6.49
C ILE A 633 -39.98 12.38 6.74
N VAL A 634 -39.98 11.92 7.99
CA VAL A 634 -40.95 10.94 8.46
C VAL A 634 -42.09 11.71 9.10
N LYS A 635 -43.18 11.86 8.34
CA LYS A 635 -44.37 12.59 8.74
C LYS A 635 -45.20 11.74 9.69
N ALA A 636 -45.54 12.28 10.85
CA ALA A 636 -46.38 11.60 11.82
C ALA A 636 -47.84 11.52 11.36
N GLY A 637 -48.51 10.47 11.81
CA GLY A 637 -49.93 10.28 11.63
C GLY A 637 -50.78 11.13 12.58
N ALA A 638 -52.09 10.86 12.60
CA ALA A 638 -53.01 11.51 13.53
C ALA A 638 -52.81 11.02 14.97
N ASN A 639 -52.30 9.79 15.15
CA ASN A 639 -51.99 9.20 16.45
C ASN A 639 -50.50 8.81 16.52
N PRO A 640 -49.88 8.82 17.72
CA PRO A 640 -48.53 8.30 17.90
C PRO A 640 -48.39 6.85 17.46
N ILE A 641 -47.25 6.53 16.82
CA ILE A 641 -46.88 5.17 16.41
C ILE A 641 -45.73 4.70 17.30
N ASP A 642 -46.00 3.82 18.25
CA ASP A 642 -45.03 3.47 19.31
C ASP A 642 -43.78 2.72 18.81
N ASN A 643 -43.91 1.90 17.77
CA ASN A 643 -42.83 1.07 17.21
C ASN A 643 -42.67 1.33 15.72
N TYR A 644 -42.54 2.61 15.35
CA TYR A 644 -42.26 2.98 13.97
C TYR A 644 -40.92 2.41 13.54
N GLN A 645 -40.87 1.87 12.31
CA GLN A 645 -39.63 1.44 11.68
C GLN A 645 -39.74 1.59 10.15
N VAL A 646 -38.67 2.10 9.55
CA VAL A 646 -38.40 2.01 8.11
C VAL A 646 -36.91 1.81 7.87
N ASN A 647 -36.56 0.90 6.98
CA ASN A 647 -35.20 0.74 6.47
C ASN A 647 -35.06 1.41 5.11
N ILE A 648 -33.96 2.11 4.87
CA ILE A 648 -33.62 2.79 3.63
C ILE A 648 -32.39 2.09 3.05
N GLY A 649 -32.59 1.47 1.89
CA GLY A 649 -31.58 0.63 1.26
C GLY A 649 -30.82 1.32 0.13
N LYS A 650 -31.40 2.37 -0.48
CA LYS A 650 -30.74 3.15 -1.53
C LYS A 650 -31.39 4.51 -1.72
N ILE A 651 -30.59 5.54 -1.98
CA ILE A 651 -31.02 6.83 -2.50
C ILE A 651 -30.23 7.12 -3.77
N THR A 652 -30.92 7.43 -4.86
CA THR A 652 -30.29 7.81 -6.13
C THR A 652 -30.95 9.10 -6.65
N VAL A 653 -30.15 10.14 -6.86
CA VAL A 653 -30.51 11.39 -7.55
C VAL A 653 -29.93 11.31 -8.95
N THR A 654 -30.74 11.56 -9.98
CA THR A 654 -30.29 11.62 -11.38
C THR A 654 -30.84 12.85 -12.08
N ASP A 655 -30.26 13.23 -13.22
CA ASP A 655 -30.75 14.25 -14.14
C ASP A 655 -31.51 13.70 -15.35
N GLY A 656 -31.70 12.38 -15.39
CA GLY A 656 -32.33 11.65 -16.50
C GLY A 656 -31.37 11.19 -17.59
N ALA A 657 -30.08 11.50 -17.51
CA ALA A 657 -29.08 10.90 -18.39
C ALA A 657 -28.73 9.45 -17.98
N ALA A 658 -28.17 8.67 -18.90
CA ALA A 658 -27.72 7.31 -18.63
C ALA A 658 -26.27 7.32 -18.13
N TYR A 659 -26.03 6.78 -16.94
CA TYR A 659 -24.69 6.66 -16.34
C TYR A 659 -24.21 5.21 -16.26
N THR A 660 -24.96 4.26 -16.84
CA THR A 660 -24.56 2.86 -16.93
C THR A 660 -23.30 2.72 -17.78
N PRO A 661 -22.20 2.18 -17.22
CA PRO A 661 -20.97 1.99 -17.97
C PRO A 661 -21.11 0.92 -19.06
N ALA A 662 -20.17 0.91 -20.00
CA ALA A 662 -20.00 -0.24 -20.90
C ALA A 662 -19.56 -1.49 -20.12
N ALA A 663 -19.79 -2.66 -20.70
CA ALA A 663 -19.27 -3.91 -20.15
C ALA A 663 -17.72 -3.86 -20.10
N PRO A 664 -17.07 -4.35 -19.03
CA PRO A 664 -15.61 -4.43 -18.96
C PRO A 664 -15.01 -5.20 -20.15
N THR A 665 -13.79 -4.84 -20.56
CA THR A 665 -13.05 -5.50 -21.64
C THR A 665 -11.82 -6.21 -21.11
N ASN A 666 -11.32 -7.19 -21.88
CA ASN A 666 -10.15 -8.01 -21.53
C ASN A 666 -10.23 -8.69 -20.14
N PHE A 667 -11.43 -8.99 -19.68
CA PHE A 667 -11.65 -9.68 -18.41
C PHE A 667 -11.21 -11.14 -18.48
N GLN A 668 -10.29 -11.54 -17.60
CA GLN A 668 -9.73 -12.89 -17.57
C GLN A 668 -9.24 -13.29 -16.18
N VAL A 669 -9.10 -14.60 -15.97
CA VAL A 669 -8.36 -15.17 -14.84
C VAL A 669 -6.87 -15.00 -15.09
N GLU A 670 -6.17 -14.33 -14.19
CA GLU A 670 -4.71 -14.19 -14.23
C GLU A 670 -4.02 -15.37 -13.55
N ARG A 671 -4.45 -15.72 -12.33
CA ARG A 671 -3.88 -16.83 -11.55
C ARG A 671 -5.00 -17.59 -10.85
N ALA A 672 -5.21 -18.85 -11.19
CA ALA A 672 -6.02 -19.79 -10.41
C ALA A 672 -5.08 -20.64 -9.55
N TYR A 673 -5.13 -20.45 -8.23
CA TYR A 673 -4.15 -21.05 -7.32
C TYR A 673 -4.55 -22.49 -6.98
N ALA A 674 -3.72 -23.44 -7.38
CA ALA A 674 -3.92 -24.87 -7.21
C ALA A 674 -4.13 -25.25 -5.74
N ASP A 675 -5.07 -26.15 -5.49
CA ASP A 675 -5.35 -26.70 -4.15
C ASP A 675 -5.68 -25.65 -3.08
N SER A 676 -6.11 -24.46 -3.51
CA SER A 676 -6.57 -23.36 -2.68
C SER A 676 -7.87 -22.79 -3.23
N ASP A 677 -8.58 -21.98 -2.46
CA ASP A 677 -9.77 -21.25 -2.91
C ASP A 677 -9.44 -19.83 -3.41
N GLU A 678 -8.18 -19.60 -3.78
CA GLU A 678 -7.69 -18.28 -4.15
C GLU A 678 -7.65 -18.09 -5.67
N LEU A 679 -7.90 -16.85 -6.12
CA LEU A 679 -7.93 -16.47 -7.52
C LEU A 679 -7.49 -15.02 -7.69
N THR A 680 -6.74 -14.72 -8.75
CA THR A 680 -6.54 -13.35 -9.23
C THR A 680 -7.14 -13.19 -10.62
N VAL A 681 -7.85 -12.08 -10.85
CA VAL A 681 -8.44 -11.69 -12.13
C VAL A 681 -7.96 -10.31 -12.58
N LYS A 682 -7.96 -10.06 -13.90
CA LYS A 682 -7.57 -8.78 -14.51
C LYS A 682 -8.51 -8.34 -15.63
N TRP A 683 -8.59 -7.03 -15.89
CA TRP A 683 -9.38 -6.40 -16.96
C TRP A 683 -8.84 -5.01 -17.32
N ASP A 684 -9.39 -4.36 -18.36
CA ASP A 684 -9.04 -2.97 -18.68
C ASP A 684 -9.77 -1.98 -17.76
N LEU A 685 -9.01 -1.13 -17.05
CA LEU A 685 -9.59 -0.07 -16.21
C LEU A 685 -10.21 1.05 -17.06
N ALA A 686 -11.52 1.26 -16.90
CA ALA A 686 -12.24 2.40 -17.46
C ALA A 686 -11.97 3.66 -16.63
N ASP A 687 -12.12 4.84 -17.24
CA ASP A 687 -11.92 6.11 -16.55
C ASP A 687 -12.94 6.31 -15.41
N TYR A 688 -12.48 6.91 -14.30
CA TYR A 688 -13.28 7.09 -13.09
C TYR A 688 -14.51 8.00 -13.32
N SER A 689 -14.51 8.85 -14.35
CA SER A 689 -15.69 9.62 -14.74
C SER A 689 -16.84 8.74 -15.23
N THR A 690 -16.56 7.52 -15.69
CA THR A 690 -17.55 6.57 -16.23
C THR A 690 -17.86 5.43 -15.28
N ALA A 691 -16.84 4.77 -14.72
CA ALA A 691 -16.99 3.66 -13.78
C ALA A 691 -16.47 4.09 -12.39
N LYS A 692 -17.31 3.95 -11.37
CA LYS A 692 -16.97 4.28 -9.98
C LYS A 692 -16.46 3.09 -9.18
N ASN A 693 -16.76 1.88 -9.64
CA ASN A 693 -16.38 0.63 -8.98
C ASN A 693 -16.53 -0.56 -9.95
N TYR A 694 -15.93 -1.70 -9.60
CA TYR A 694 -16.19 -2.99 -10.22
C TYR A 694 -16.62 -4.01 -9.18
N LEU A 695 -17.58 -4.86 -9.53
CA LEU A 695 -18.09 -5.93 -8.68
C LEU A 695 -17.89 -7.28 -9.38
N LEU A 696 -17.28 -8.23 -8.68
CA LEU A 696 -17.01 -9.57 -9.18
C LEU A 696 -17.93 -10.60 -8.51
N TYR A 697 -18.48 -11.49 -9.33
CA TYR A 697 -19.32 -12.60 -8.90
C TYR A 697 -18.84 -13.91 -9.51
N LEU A 698 -19.03 -15.02 -8.80
CA LEU A 698 -19.05 -16.37 -9.37
C LEU A 698 -20.51 -16.81 -9.49
N ASP A 699 -20.97 -16.93 -10.74
CA ASP A 699 -22.37 -17.07 -11.11
C ASP A 699 -23.23 -15.93 -10.54
N ASN A 700 -23.77 -16.11 -9.34
CA ASN A 700 -24.54 -15.09 -8.61
C ASN A 700 -23.95 -14.79 -7.23
N THR A 701 -22.89 -15.45 -6.80
CA THR A 701 -22.27 -15.25 -5.47
C THR A 701 -21.23 -14.16 -5.53
N PHE A 702 -21.35 -13.14 -4.69
CA PHE A 702 -20.41 -12.03 -4.62
C PHE A 702 -19.03 -12.49 -4.12
N LEU A 703 -17.97 -12.03 -4.79
CA LEU A 703 -16.57 -12.36 -4.45
C LEU A 703 -15.76 -11.16 -3.94
N GLY A 704 -16.15 -9.93 -4.31
CA GLY A 704 -15.40 -8.72 -3.97
C GLY A 704 -15.56 -7.61 -5.01
N GLY A 705 -14.94 -6.46 -4.76
CA GLY A 705 -14.96 -5.35 -5.69
C GLY A 705 -14.03 -4.20 -5.30
N ARG A 706 -13.60 -3.44 -6.29
CA ARG A 706 -12.80 -2.21 -6.18
C ARG A 706 -12.77 -1.49 -7.51
N TYR A 707 -12.44 -0.19 -7.51
CA TYR A 707 -12.07 0.52 -8.73
C TYR A 707 -10.59 0.26 -9.04
N ASP A 708 -10.31 -0.74 -9.88
CA ASP A 708 -8.96 -1.10 -10.32
C ASP A 708 -8.99 -1.94 -11.61
N ASP A 709 -7.82 -2.35 -12.11
CA ASP A 709 -7.63 -3.31 -13.22
C ASP A 709 -7.41 -4.76 -12.76
N THR A 710 -7.40 -5.00 -11.43
CA THR A 710 -7.14 -6.31 -10.82
C THR A 710 -7.94 -6.54 -9.55
N LEU A 711 -8.22 -7.80 -9.23
CA LEU A 711 -8.79 -8.21 -7.93
C LEU A 711 -8.24 -9.57 -7.51
N TYR A 712 -7.76 -9.63 -6.26
CA TYR A 712 -7.49 -10.87 -5.54
C TYR A 712 -8.76 -11.34 -4.84
N VAL A 713 -9.11 -12.61 -5.03
CA VAL A 713 -10.21 -13.30 -4.37
C VAL A 713 -9.60 -14.35 -3.46
N LYS A 714 -9.82 -14.19 -2.16
CA LYS A 714 -9.27 -15.05 -1.12
C LYS A 714 -9.96 -16.42 -1.01
N HIS A 715 -11.26 -16.46 -1.31
CA HIS A 715 -12.07 -17.66 -1.17
C HIS A 715 -13.14 -17.75 -2.26
N LEU A 716 -13.08 -18.80 -3.05
CA LEU A 716 -14.07 -19.21 -4.04
C LEU A 716 -15.12 -20.14 -3.41
N PRO A 717 -16.41 -19.84 -3.54
CA PRO A 717 -17.49 -20.68 -3.01
C PRO A 717 -17.73 -21.96 -3.83
N ALA A 718 -17.17 -22.02 -5.05
CA ALA A 718 -17.24 -23.18 -5.93
C ALA A 718 -16.03 -23.21 -6.90
N LYS A 719 -15.67 -24.40 -7.36
CA LYS A 719 -14.51 -24.64 -8.25
C LYS A 719 -14.83 -24.61 -9.75
N THR A 720 -16.10 -24.45 -10.07
CA THR A 720 -16.61 -24.36 -11.45
C THR A 720 -17.71 -23.33 -11.49
N GLY A 721 -17.84 -22.60 -12.60
CA GLY A 721 -18.92 -21.64 -12.83
C GLY A 721 -18.50 -20.57 -13.83
N THR A 722 -19.24 -19.47 -13.87
CA THR A 722 -18.93 -18.31 -14.71
C THR A 722 -18.62 -17.11 -13.83
N LEU A 723 -17.39 -16.60 -13.91
CA LEU A 723 -17.05 -15.33 -13.31
C LEU A 723 -17.73 -14.21 -14.08
N LYS A 724 -18.36 -13.27 -13.37
CA LYS A 724 -19.05 -12.12 -13.95
C LYS A 724 -18.54 -10.83 -13.32
N LEU A 725 -17.98 -9.96 -14.15
CA LEU A 725 -17.48 -8.65 -13.75
C LEU A 725 -18.42 -7.55 -14.24
N TYR A 726 -18.86 -6.69 -13.33
CA TYR A 726 -19.72 -5.55 -13.61
C TYR A 726 -18.99 -4.25 -13.31
N ALA A 727 -19.06 -3.28 -14.21
CA ALA A 727 -18.70 -1.89 -13.91
C ALA A 727 -19.93 -1.15 -13.34
N VAL A 728 -19.71 -0.28 -12.34
CA VAL A 728 -20.77 0.47 -11.65
C VAL A 728 -20.69 1.96 -12.00
N GLY A 729 -21.78 2.56 -12.45
CA GLY A 729 -21.89 3.97 -12.81
C GLY A 729 -22.09 4.90 -11.61
N ALA A 730 -22.06 6.21 -11.86
CA ALA A 730 -22.26 7.23 -10.83
C ALA A 730 -23.67 7.22 -10.20
N ASP A 731 -24.67 6.72 -10.93
CA ASP A 731 -26.04 6.51 -10.46
C ASP A 731 -26.22 5.15 -9.76
N GLY A 732 -25.15 4.37 -9.60
CA GLY A 732 -25.18 3.03 -9.03
C GLY A 732 -25.73 1.95 -9.97
N SER A 733 -25.97 2.25 -11.25
CA SER A 733 -26.35 1.25 -12.24
C SER A 733 -25.17 0.38 -12.64
N ARG A 734 -25.43 -0.90 -12.97
CA ARG A 734 -24.40 -1.86 -13.40
C ARG A 734 -24.40 -2.04 -14.91
N SER A 735 -23.23 -2.16 -15.50
CA SER A 735 -23.05 -2.56 -16.89
C SER A 735 -23.64 -3.95 -17.17
N LEU A 736 -23.63 -4.37 -18.45
CA LEU A 736 -23.65 -5.80 -18.73
C LEU A 736 -22.38 -6.47 -18.18
N ALA A 737 -22.48 -7.76 -17.83
CA ALA A 737 -21.34 -8.51 -17.32
C ALA A 737 -20.32 -8.77 -18.42
N ALA A 738 -19.03 -8.63 -18.10
CA ALA A 738 -17.98 -9.38 -18.78
C ALA A 738 -17.84 -10.74 -18.11
N GLU A 739 -17.68 -11.81 -18.90
CA GLU A 739 -17.71 -13.18 -18.41
C GLU A 739 -16.39 -13.91 -18.67
N ALA A 740 -15.93 -14.69 -17.69
CA ALA A 740 -14.80 -15.59 -17.84
C ALA A 740 -15.14 -16.96 -17.21
N PRO A 741 -14.86 -18.08 -17.90
CA PRO A 741 -15.16 -19.40 -17.35
C PRO A 741 -14.20 -19.76 -16.22
N LEU A 742 -14.72 -20.30 -15.12
CA LEU A 742 -13.95 -20.99 -14.08
C LEU A 742 -14.21 -22.48 -14.22
N ASN A 743 -13.17 -23.27 -14.51
CA ASN A 743 -13.29 -24.72 -14.63
C ASN A 743 -12.02 -25.41 -14.11
N GLU A 744 -11.88 -25.49 -12.78
CA GLU A 744 -10.74 -26.18 -12.16
C GLU A 744 -10.74 -27.69 -12.48
N ALA A 745 -11.88 -28.31 -12.82
CA ALA A 745 -11.93 -29.73 -13.17
C ALA A 745 -11.19 -30.09 -14.48
N ALA A 746 -10.94 -29.08 -15.33
CA ALA A 746 -10.11 -29.23 -16.53
C ALA A 746 -8.61 -28.96 -16.27
N ALA A 747 -8.28 -28.34 -15.13
CA ALA A 747 -6.91 -28.10 -14.69
C ALA A 747 -6.36 -29.32 -13.95
N VAL A 748 -5.03 -29.39 -13.81
CA VAL A 748 -4.41 -30.36 -12.89
C VAL A 748 -4.68 -29.96 -11.43
N SER A 749 -4.65 -30.92 -10.52
CA SER A 749 -4.79 -30.69 -9.07
C SER A 749 -3.62 -31.32 -8.30
N GLY A 750 -3.53 -31.15 -6.98
CA GLY A 750 -2.45 -31.70 -6.17
C GLY A 750 -1.05 -31.25 -6.62
N VAL A 751 -0.92 -29.97 -7.02
CA VAL A 751 0.34 -29.43 -7.55
C VAL A 751 1.31 -29.27 -6.39
N LYS A 752 2.33 -30.14 -6.36
CA LYS A 752 3.43 -30.09 -5.40
C LYS A 752 4.70 -29.62 -6.09
N VAL A 753 5.36 -28.65 -5.50
CA VAL A 753 6.64 -28.11 -5.97
C VAL A 753 7.69 -28.35 -4.90
N GLU A 754 8.79 -29.00 -5.26
CA GLU A 754 9.89 -29.37 -4.38
C GLU A 754 11.20 -28.79 -4.95
N PRO A 755 11.59 -27.58 -4.55
CA PRO A 755 12.87 -26.99 -4.93
C PRO A 755 14.03 -27.68 -4.22
N GLY A 756 14.97 -28.23 -4.98
CA GLY A 756 16.20 -28.85 -4.48
C GLY A 756 17.33 -27.85 -4.29
N LYS A 757 18.20 -28.08 -3.29
CA LYS A 757 19.44 -27.30 -3.08
C LYS A 757 20.47 -27.50 -4.20
N ASP A 758 20.25 -28.44 -5.10
CA ASP A 758 21.03 -28.71 -6.31
C ASP A 758 20.54 -27.92 -7.53
N GLY A 759 19.53 -27.05 -7.36
CA GLY A 759 18.92 -26.26 -8.44
C GLY A 759 17.91 -27.04 -9.28
N ASN A 760 17.58 -28.29 -8.92
CA ASN A 760 16.51 -29.04 -9.57
C ASN A 760 15.18 -28.82 -8.84
N VAL A 761 14.17 -28.35 -9.56
CA VAL A 761 12.81 -28.20 -9.04
C VAL A 761 11.97 -29.36 -9.54
N LYS A 762 11.50 -30.21 -8.62
CA LYS A 762 10.55 -31.26 -8.96
C LYS A 762 9.13 -30.72 -8.83
N VAL A 763 8.35 -30.83 -9.91
CA VAL A 763 6.93 -30.47 -9.95
C VAL A 763 6.13 -31.74 -10.20
N SER A 764 5.13 -32.02 -9.36
CA SER A 764 4.21 -33.16 -9.54
C SER A 764 2.76 -32.74 -9.36
N TRP A 765 1.83 -33.43 -10.00
CA TRP A 765 0.40 -33.11 -9.99
C TRP A 765 -0.46 -34.36 -10.20
N THR A 766 -1.77 -34.21 -10.03
CA THR A 766 -2.81 -35.17 -10.36
C THR A 766 -3.43 -34.80 -11.70
N ASN A 767 -3.53 -35.77 -12.60
CA ASN A 767 -4.07 -35.55 -13.93
C ASN A 767 -5.60 -35.34 -13.90
N PRO A 768 -6.14 -34.37 -14.64
CA PRO A 768 -7.57 -34.20 -14.78
C PRO A 768 -8.20 -35.34 -15.58
N GLN A 769 -9.53 -35.40 -15.55
CA GLN A 769 -10.30 -36.35 -16.37
C GLN A 769 -10.10 -36.08 -17.89
N VAL A 770 -9.87 -34.83 -18.27
CA VAL A 770 -9.62 -34.44 -19.66
C VAL A 770 -8.13 -34.60 -19.98
N SER A 771 -7.81 -35.57 -20.86
CA SER A 771 -6.44 -35.87 -21.26
C SER A 771 -5.90 -34.83 -22.25
N GLY A 772 -4.71 -34.28 -21.96
CA GLY A 772 -4.02 -33.29 -22.79
C GLY A 772 -2.51 -33.29 -22.54
N GLU A 773 -1.71 -32.82 -23.51
CA GLU A 773 -0.28 -32.52 -23.29
C GLU A 773 -0.15 -31.44 -22.22
N LYS A 774 0.84 -31.54 -21.33
CA LYS A 774 1.04 -30.54 -20.28
C LYS A 774 2.25 -29.69 -20.56
N THR A 775 2.10 -28.40 -20.31
CA THR A 775 3.20 -27.44 -20.31
C THR A 775 3.43 -26.98 -18.88
N VAL A 776 4.58 -27.34 -18.30
CA VAL A 776 4.99 -26.93 -16.96
C VAL A 776 5.98 -25.78 -17.11
N THR A 777 5.65 -24.61 -16.54
CA THR A 777 6.56 -23.47 -16.48
C THR A 777 6.89 -23.17 -15.04
N VAL A 778 8.17 -23.08 -14.71
CA VAL A 778 8.67 -22.58 -13.42
C VAL A 778 9.41 -21.29 -13.71
N LYS A 779 8.98 -20.20 -13.08
CA LYS A 779 9.62 -18.89 -13.24
C LYS A 779 9.75 -18.18 -11.89
N SER A 780 10.68 -17.26 -11.78
CA SER A 780 10.69 -16.28 -10.69
C SER A 780 9.36 -15.53 -10.68
N ASP A 781 8.77 -15.37 -9.50
CA ASP A 781 7.62 -14.48 -9.34
C ASP A 781 8.05 -13.04 -9.63
N ASN A 782 7.10 -12.20 -10.02
CA ASN A 782 7.43 -10.83 -10.39
C ASN A 782 8.12 -10.14 -9.21
N GLY A 783 9.25 -9.49 -9.51
CA GLY A 783 10.08 -8.79 -8.54
C GLY A 783 10.81 -9.60 -7.48
N SER A 784 10.73 -10.93 -7.51
CA SER A 784 11.25 -11.71 -6.39
C SER A 784 12.65 -12.28 -6.60
N TRP A 785 13.37 -11.91 -7.66
CA TRP A 785 14.73 -12.40 -7.87
C TRP A 785 15.71 -11.63 -6.98
N ARG A 786 16.43 -12.34 -6.10
CA ARG A 786 17.31 -11.73 -5.10
C ARG A 786 18.69 -11.42 -5.67
N TYR A 787 19.38 -12.42 -6.20
CA TYR A 787 20.76 -12.26 -6.69
C TYR A 787 20.89 -12.38 -8.21
N ALA A 788 19.85 -12.89 -8.88
CA ALA A 788 19.89 -13.11 -10.32
C ALA A 788 19.75 -11.79 -11.09
N ALA A 789 20.55 -11.58 -12.13
CA ALA A 789 20.46 -10.39 -12.97
C ALA A 789 19.21 -10.39 -13.87
N GLN A 790 18.55 -11.53 -14.03
CA GLN A 790 17.34 -11.73 -14.82
C GLN A 790 16.41 -12.71 -14.09
N PRO A 791 15.09 -12.57 -14.26
CA PRO A 791 14.14 -13.54 -13.71
C PRO A 791 14.40 -14.93 -14.32
N TYR A 792 14.40 -15.95 -13.47
CA TYR A 792 14.45 -17.33 -13.94
C TYR A 792 13.14 -17.67 -14.64
N SER A 793 13.20 -18.39 -15.76
CA SER A 793 12.00 -18.97 -16.39
C SER A 793 12.42 -20.16 -17.23
N GLN A 794 11.81 -21.31 -16.97
CA GLN A 794 12.02 -22.53 -17.73
C GLN A 794 10.68 -23.23 -17.95
N THR A 795 10.50 -23.73 -19.17
CA THR A 795 9.27 -24.41 -19.58
C THR A 795 9.61 -25.79 -20.14
N VAL A 796 8.90 -26.81 -19.66
CA VAL A 796 9.02 -28.19 -20.13
C VAL A 796 7.65 -28.71 -20.55
N LYS A 797 7.61 -29.39 -21.69
CA LYS A 797 6.43 -30.11 -22.17
C LYS A 797 6.52 -31.58 -21.78
N VAL A 798 5.43 -32.13 -21.26
CA VAL A 798 5.32 -33.56 -20.93
C VAL A 798 4.07 -34.18 -21.53
N SER A 799 4.14 -35.47 -21.85
CA SER A 799 3.03 -36.20 -22.45
C SER A 799 1.83 -36.32 -21.52
N ALA A 800 0.66 -36.57 -22.09
CA ALA A 800 -0.62 -36.55 -21.37
C ALA A 800 -0.74 -37.58 -20.23
N ASP A 801 0.04 -38.66 -20.26
CA ASP A 801 0.10 -39.68 -19.20
C ASP A 801 0.97 -39.26 -18.01
N LYS A 802 1.87 -38.29 -18.18
CA LYS A 802 2.79 -37.85 -17.13
C LYS A 802 2.09 -36.98 -16.09
N SER A 803 2.60 -37.09 -14.87
CA SER A 803 2.12 -36.41 -13.66
C SER A 803 3.25 -35.73 -12.88
N GLU A 804 4.44 -35.65 -13.47
CA GLU A 804 5.61 -34.96 -12.89
C GLU A 804 6.56 -34.47 -13.98
N ALA A 805 7.34 -33.44 -13.63
CA ALA A 805 8.45 -32.89 -14.41
C ALA A 805 9.56 -32.40 -13.45
N THR A 806 10.81 -32.44 -13.92
CA THR A 806 11.94 -31.84 -13.22
C THR A 806 12.49 -30.70 -14.05
N ILE A 807 12.61 -29.52 -13.44
CA ILE A 807 13.08 -28.30 -14.09
C ILE A 807 14.46 -27.95 -13.50
N PRO A 808 15.54 -27.97 -14.29
CA PRO A 808 16.90 -27.76 -13.78
C PRO A 808 17.28 -26.27 -13.71
N ASN A 809 18.42 -25.99 -13.08
CA ASN A 809 19.08 -24.68 -13.03
C ASN A 809 18.25 -23.55 -12.38
N ALA A 810 17.33 -23.89 -11.47
CA ALA A 810 16.62 -22.90 -10.68
C ALA A 810 17.57 -22.21 -9.68
N PRO A 811 17.31 -20.95 -9.31
CA PRO A 811 18.01 -20.27 -8.22
C PRO A 811 17.91 -21.06 -6.92
N VAL A 812 18.92 -20.89 -6.05
CA VAL A 812 18.95 -21.49 -4.70
C VAL A 812 19.15 -20.42 -3.61
N ASP A 813 18.62 -19.23 -3.88
CA ASP A 813 18.76 -18.02 -3.08
C ASP A 813 17.50 -17.64 -2.29
N GLY A 814 16.49 -18.52 -2.24
CA GLY A 814 15.21 -18.22 -1.58
C GLY A 814 14.31 -17.23 -2.34
N SER A 815 14.64 -16.88 -3.60
CA SER A 815 13.74 -16.11 -4.47
C SER A 815 12.39 -16.81 -4.63
N ARG A 816 11.29 -16.07 -4.77
CA ARG A 816 9.97 -16.66 -5.00
C ARG A 816 9.82 -17.16 -6.43
N TYR A 817 9.00 -18.19 -6.59
CA TYR A 817 8.60 -18.73 -7.88
C TYR A 817 7.09 -18.68 -8.09
N VAL A 818 6.72 -18.74 -9.36
CA VAL A 818 5.40 -19.14 -9.84
C VAL A 818 5.58 -20.36 -10.73
N VAL A 819 4.84 -21.42 -10.45
CA VAL A 819 4.71 -22.60 -11.29
C VAL A 819 3.35 -22.57 -11.94
N THR A 820 3.30 -22.73 -13.26
CA THR A 820 2.06 -22.98 -13.99
C THR A 820 2.10 -24.36 -14.63
N VAL A 821 0.99 -25.09 -14.51
CA VAL A 821 0.78 -26.34 -15.22
C VAL A 821 -0.44 -26.16 -16.11
N ASP A 822 -0.19 -25.93 -17.39
CA ASP A 822 -1.21 -25.83 -18.43
C ASP A 822 -1.55 -27.22 -18.96
N ASN A 823 -2.85 -27.49 -19.16
CA ASN A 823 -3.36 -28.72 -19.77
C ASN A 823 -3.91 -28.42 -21.18
N ALA A 824 -3.10 -28.68 -22.20
CA ALA A 824 -3.42 -28.56 -23.63
C ALA A 824 -3.98 -27.19 -24.10
N GLY A 825 -3.47 -26.09 -23.56
CA GLY A 825 -3.92 -24.73 -23.87
C GLY A 825 -5.28 -24.38 -23.23
N GLY A 826 -5.67 -25.11 -22.18
CA GLY A 826 -6.91 -24.95 -21.42
C GLY A 826 -6.72 -24.25 -20.08
N THR A 827 -7.40 -24.73 -19.03
CA THR A 827 -7.31 -24.16 -17.68
C THR A 827 -5.93 -24.43 -17.06
N THR A 828 -5.26 -23.37 -16.60
CA THR A 828 -3.94 -23.44 -15.96
C THR A 828 -4.09 -23.51 -14.43
N ALA A 829 -3.37 -24.44 -13.80
CA ALA A 829 -3.18 -24.47 -12.35
C ALA A 829 -1.90 -23.72 -11.96
N THR A 830 -1.97 -22.87 -10.93
CA THR A 830 -0.84 -22.05 -10.46
C THR A 830 -0.42 -22.44 -9.05
N ALA A 831 0.87 -22.66 -8.82
CA ALA A 831 1.44 -22.78 -7.48
C ALA A 831 2.50 -21.70 -7.27
N THR A 832 2.63 -21.19 -6.05
CA THR A 832 3.67 -20.22 -5.69
C THR A 832 4.45 -20.74 -4.48
N GLY A 833 5.64 -20.20 -4.28
CA GLY A 833 6.49 -20.55 -3.15
C GLY A 833 7.84 -19.87 -3.25
N VAL A 834 8.83 -20.38 -2.51
CA VAL A 834 10.22 -19.94 -2.56
C VAL A 834 11.09 -21.06 -3.09
N PHE A 835 12.06 -20.74 -3.94
CA PHE A 835 13.12 -21.66 -4.31
C PHE A 835 13.90 -22.11 -3.06
N ALA A 836 14.74 -23.14 -3.21
CA ALA A 836 15.60 -23.55 -2.10
C ALA A 836 16.44 -22.37 -1.66
N ASP A 837 16.66 -22.23 -0.36
CA ASP A 837 17.50 -21.18 0.20
C ASP A 837 18.77 -21.84 0.78
N ALA A 838 19.87 -21.74 0.04
CA ALA A 838 21.13 -22.41 0.33
C ALA A 838 22.36 -21.51 0.17
N THR A 839 22.17 -20.23 -0.17
CA THR A 839 23.26 -19.29 -0.47
C THR A 839 22.93 -17.88 -0.02
N ILE A 840 23.95 -17.15 0.44
CA ILE A 840 23.89 -15.72 0.79
C ILE A 840 25.10 -15.00 0.17
N GLU A 841 24.94 -13.76 -0.27
CA GLU A 841 26.06 -12.98 -0.81
C GLU A 841 27.11 -12.61 0.27
N PRO A 842 28.40 -12.59 -0.09
CA PRO A 842 29.47 -12.16 0.81
C PRO A 842 29.39 -10.67 1.12
N TYR A 843 29.91 -10.29 2.29
CA TYR A 843 30.02 -8.88 2.68
C TYR A 843 30.95 -8.10 1.73
N PRO A 844 30.59 -6.86 1.33
CA PRO A 844 31.41 -6.04 0.43
C PRO A 844 32.65 -5.47 1.15
N ALA A 845 33.75 -6.23 1.16
CA ALA A 845 34.93 -5.94 1.98
C ALA A 845 35.68 -4.63 1.63
N CYS A 846 35.47 -4.10 0.42
CA CYS A 846 36.04 -2.81 -0.01
C CYS A 846 35.09 -1.62 0.28
N SER A 847 33.84 -1.85 0.68
CA SER A 847 32.85 -0.81 0.97
C SER A 847 32.89 -0.43 2.44
N VAL A 848 34.03 0.07 2.91
CA VAL A 848 34.20 0.54 4.30
C VAL A 848 34.91 1.88 4.32
N THR A 849 34.69 2.67 5.38
CA THR A 849 35.37 3.95 5.58
C THR A 849 36.33 3.87 6.76
N TRP A 850 37.60 4.26 6.57
CA TRP A 850 38.58 4.37 7.66
C TRP A 850 38.79 5.82 8.08
N ASN A 851 38.86 6.05 9.39
CA ASN A 851 39.31 7.30 10.00
C ASN A 851 40.28 6.98 11.14
N GLY A 852 41.58 7.05 10.86
CA GLY A 852 42.62 6.57 11.76
C GLY A 852 42.52 5.05 11.96
N ASP A 853 42.46 4.61 13.21
CA ASP A 853 42.29 3.21 13.61
C ASP A 853 40.82 2.76 13.60
N ARG A 854 39.89 3.63 13.22
CA ARG A 854 38.46 3.34 13.21
C ARG A 854 37.98 2.97 11.83
N VAL A 855 37.34 1.82 11.70
CA VAL A 855 36.65 1.37 10.48
C VAL A 855 35.15 1.45 10.69
N THR A 856 34.45 2.05 9.73
CA THR A 856 32.99 2.07 9.64
C THR A 856 32.54 1.12 8.53
N LEU A 857 31.81 0.09 8.94
CA LEU A 857 31.17 -0.90 8.08
C LEU A 857 29.90 -0.33 7.43
N VAL A 858 29.55 -0.80 6.23
CA VAL A 858 28.25 -0.59 5.61
C VAL A 858 27.27 -1.69 6.03
N ARG A 859 25.98 -1.42 5.87
CA ARG A 859 24.96 -2.46 6.02
C ARG A 859 25.09 -3.46 4.86
N PRO A 860 24.98 -4.77 5.10
CA PRO A 860 24.83 -5.71 3.99
C PRO A 860 23.61 -5.34 3.14
N GLU A 861 23.75 -5.44 1.82
CA GLU A 861 22.71 -5.03 0.86
C GLU A 861 21.71 -6.16 0.55
N THR A 862 22.00 -7.41 0.95
CA THR A 862 21.10 -8.53 0.66
C THR A 862 19.75 -8.36 1.36
N GLN A 863 18.66 -8.78 0.70
CA GLN A 863 17.32 -8.54 1.27
C GLN A 863 16.97 -9.43 2.46
N ASP A 864 17.75 -10.48 2.73
CA ASP A 864 17.46 -11.55 3.70
C ASP A 864 18.53 -11.75 4.78
N TRP A 865 19.57 -10.90 4.84
CA TRP A 865 20.55 -11.00 5.92
C TRP A 865 19.89 -10.76 7.29
N ARG A 866 20.47 -11.36 8.30
CA ARG A 866 20.02 -11.28 9.70
C ARG A 866 21.14 -10.89 10.66
N TYR A 867 22.29 -11.55 10.56
CA TYR A 867 23.43 -11.28 11.43
C TYR A 867 24.68 -10.89 10.64
N LEU A 868 25.44 -9.96 11.18
CA LEU A 868 26.80 -9.66 10.75
C LEU A 868 27.75 -9.88 11.93
N TYR A 869 28.51 -10.96 11.87
CA TYR A 869 29.54 -11.30 12.86
C TYR A 869 30.82 -10.54 12.55
N MET A 870 31.53 -10.11 13.59
CA MET A 870 32.75 -9.32 13.47
C MET A 870 33.82 -9.95 14.36
N THR A 871 34.93 -10.36 13.76
CA THR A 871 36.03 -11.04 14.46
C THR A 871 37.32 -10.25 14.27
N GLU A 872 37.91 -9.82 15.37
CA GLU A 872 39.25 -9.24 15.42
C GLU A 872 40.28 -10.37 15.51
N LYS A 873 41.28 -10.37 14.62
CA LYS A 873 42.35 -11.38 14.60
C LYS A 873 43.72 -10.70 14.65
N TRP A 874 44.64 -11.25 15.42
CA TRP A 874 46.01 -10.73 15.50
C TRP A 874 47.02 -11.82 15.87
N THR A 875 48.31 -11.49 15.77
CA THR A 875 49.39 -12.34 16.29
C THR A 875 49.99 -11.65 17.50
N ASP A 876 50.08 -12.35 18.62
CA ASP A 876 50.65 -11.78 19.85
C ASP A 876 52.19 -11.78 19.85
N GLU A 877 52.78 -11.26 20.93
CA GLU A 877 54.24 -11.14 21.10
C GLU A 877 54.98 -12.49 21.09
N ASN A 878 54.28 -13.60 21.34
CA ASN A 878 54.84 -14.96 21.30
C ASN A 878 54.74 -15.60 19.91
N GLY A 879 54.14 -14.91 18.94
CA GLY A 879 53.85 -15.46 17.61
C GLY A 879 52.60 -16.34 17.57
N GLU A 880 51.76 -16.33 18.61
CA GLU A 880 50.52 -17.11 18.64
C GLU A 880 49.37 -16.31 18.01
N LYS A 881 48.53 -16.99 17.22
CA LYS A 881 47.34 -16.39 16.60
C LYS A 881 46.22 -16.28 17.63
N GLN A 882 45.69 -15.07 17.77
CA GLN A 882 44.59 -14.76 18.67
C GLN A 882 43.37 -14.29 17.86
N GLU A 883 42.18 -14.56 18.38
CA GLU A 883 40.93 -14.03 17.82
C GLU A 883 39.93 -13.65 18.90
N LYS A 884 39.08 -12.67 18.59
CA LYS A 884 38.06 -12.15 19.50
C LYS A 884 36.82 -11.71 18.72
N GLN A 885 35.66 -12.18 19.14
CA GLN A 885 34.37 -11.65 18.64
C GLN A 885 34.12 -10.24 19.18
N LEU A 886 33.75 -9.33 18.30
CA LEU A 886 33.40 -7.95 18.62
C LEU A 886 31.88 -7.83 18.83
N GLY A 887 31.48 -7.27 19.98
CA GLY A 887 30.07 -7.04 20.30
C GLY A 887 29.44 -5.85 19.57
N ALA A 888 28.13 -5.67 19.77
CA ALA A 888 27.34 -4.55 19.28
C ALA A 888 26.46 -3.96 20.40
N ASN A 889 26.02 -2.73 20.19
CA ASN A 889 25.05 -2.04 21.05
C ASN A 889 23.68 -2.08 20.39
N TYR A 890 22.65 -2.42 21.16
CA TYR A 890 21.28 -2.58 20.65
C TYR A 890 20.38 -1.46 21.17
N THR A 891 19.26 -1.24 20.48
CA THR A 891 18.39 -0.11 20.78
C THR A 891 17.62 -0.22 22.11
N TYR A 892 17.55 -1.41 22.71
CA TYR A 892 16.99 -1.64 24.04
C TYR A 892 17.94 -2.43 24.95
N SER A 893 17.89 -2.15 26.24
CA SER A 893 18.81 -2.72 27.25
C SER A 893 18.32 -4.03 27.89
N GLN A 894 17.21 -4.63 27.43
CA GLN A 894 16.59 -5.78 28.08
C GLN A 894 16.79 -7.09 27.27
N SER A 895 17.17 -8.16 27.98
CA SER A 895 17.20 -9.55 27.48
C SER A 895 17.82 -9.73 26.09
N THR A 896 19.02 -9.19 25.87
CA THR A 896 19.76 -9.36 24.63
C THR A 896 19.91 -10.85 24.31
N PRO A 897 19.59 -11.30 23.07
CA PRO A 897 19.95 -12.63 22.62
C PRO A 897 21.44 -12.90 22.89
N PRO A 898 21.87 -14.14 23.15
CA PRO A 898 23.26 -14.48 23.49
C PRO A 898 24.28 -14.24 22.34
N ILE A 899 23.85 -13.59 21.26
CA ILE A 899 24.60 -13.37 20.03
C ILE A 899 25.51 -12.15 20.18
N THR A 900 26.78 -12.33 19.82
CA THR A 900 27.79 -11.27 19.74
C THR A 900 27.95 -10.85 18.27
N GLY A 901 27.26 -9.79 17.86
CA GLY A 901 27.31 -9.30 16.47
C GLY A 901 26.26 -8.22 16.17
N ILE A 902 26.25 -7.72 14.94
CA ILE A 902 25.19 -6.81 14.48
C ILE A 902 23.96 -7.65 14.13
N ILE A 903 22.81 -7.21 14.63
CA ILE A 903 21.48 -7.75 14.33
C ILE A 903 20.71 -6.73 13.51
N ARG A 904 20.24 -7.13 12.33
CA ARG A 904 19.45 -6.30 11.42
C ARG A 904 18.23 -5.69 12.12
N GLY A 905 18.07 -4.37 11.99
CA GLY A 905 16.97 -3.59 12.53
C GLY A 905 17.00 -3.34 14.03
N ARG A 906 18.00 -3.85 14.76
CA ARG A 906 18.04 -3.83 16.25
C ARG A 906 19.33 -3.27 16.82
N THR A 907 20.27 -2.96 15.96
CA THR A 907 21.60 -2.52 16.36
C THR A 907 21.70 -1.01 16.21
N THR A 908 22.25 -0.32 17.21
CA THR A 908 22.46 1.14 17.10
C THR A 908 23.47 1.46 16.00
N PRO A 909 23.35 2.61 15.31
CA PRO A 909 24.26 2.98 14.22
C PRO A 909 25.74 2.99 14.64
N SER A 910 26.02 3.33 15.91
CA SER A 910 27.38 3.36 16.48
C SER A 910 28.13 2.02 16.40
N SER A 911 27.40 0.90 16.35
CA SER A 911 27.98 -0.44 16.37
C SER A 911 28.70 -0.82 15.09
N TYR A 912 28.38 -0.16 13.98
CA TYR A 912 29.03 -0.35 12.69
C TYR A 912 30.44 0.25 12.64
N THR A 913 30.83 1.06 13.64
CA THR A 913 32.17 1.63 13.73
C THR A 913 33.00 0.94 14.82
N LYS A 914 34.16 0.36 14.46
CA LYS A 914 35.08 -0.34 15.37
C LYS A 914 36.47 0.28 15.35
N SER A 915 37.12 0.36 16.51
CA SER A 915 38.59 0.58 16.58
C SER A 915 39.28 -0.75 16.37
N ILE A 916 40.21 -0.80 15.42
CA ILE A 916 41.05 -1.96 15.13
C ILE A 916 42.51 -1.54 15.35
N PRO A 917 43.20 -2.13 16.36
CA PRO A 917 44.59 -1.80 16.64
C PRO A 917 45.51 -2.05 15.44
N SER A 918 46.63 -1.32 15.37
CA SER A 918 47.64 -1.55 14.34
C SER A 918 48.18 -2.99 14.42
N GLY A 919 48.27 -3.68 13.27
CA GLY A 919 48.68 -5.09 13.18
C GLY A 919 47.56 -6.11 13.43
N HIS A 920 46.34 -5.66 13.74
CA HIS A 920 45.16 -6.51 13.83
C HIS A 920 44.37 -6.49 12.51
N GLU A 921 43.59 -7.54 12.27
CA GLU A 921 42.71 -7.69 11.13
C GLU A 921 41.26 -7.78 11.58
N LEU A 922 40.36 -7.13 10.84
CA LEU A 922 38.91 -7.30 11.01
C LEU A 922 38.38 -8.27 9.96
N TRP A 923 37.68 -9.30 10.42
CA TRP A 923 37.01 -10.29 9.59
C TRP A 923 35.50 -10.22 9.85
N VAL A 924 34.70 -10.36 8.80
CA VAL A 924 33.24 -10.31 8.89
C VAL A 924 32.60 -11.51 8.22
N GLN A 925 31.45 -11.94 8.73
CA GLN A 925 30.66 -13.04 8.19
C GLN A 925 29.18 -12.67 8.24
N VAL A 926 28.47 -12.84 7.12
CA VAL A 926 27.02 -12.58 7.03
C VAL A 926 26.26 -13.88 7.21
N GLU A 927 25.13 -13.82 7.90
CA GLU A 927 24.15 -14.91 8.03
C GLU A 927 22.75 -14.41 7.69
N ASP A 928 21.98 -15.19 6.92
CA ASP A 928 20.60 -14.89 6.54
C ASP A 928 19.57 -15.45 7.54
N TYR A 929 18.29 -15.22 7.27
CA TYR A 929 17.19 -15.75 8.08
C TYR A 929 17.07 -17.28 8.05
N ASN A 930 17.64 -17.97 7.06
CA ASN A 930 17.62 -19.42 6.94
C ASN A 930 18.87 -20.09 7.56
N GLY A 931 19.80 -19.28 8.08
CA GLY A 931 21.02 -19.72 8.76
C GLY A 931 22.18 -20.05 7.81
N ASN A 932 22.08 -19.71 6.52
CA ASN A 932 23.24 -19.85 5.63
C ASN A 932 24.28 -18.79 6.01
N LYS A 933 25.57 -19.16 6.00
CA LYS A 933 26.68 -18.28 6.35
C LYS A 933 27.65 -18.15 5.19
N THR A 934 28.14 -16.93 4.98
CA THR A 934 29.27 -16.70 4.09
C THR A 934 30.55 -17.31 4.68
N GLU A 935 31.56 -17.57 3.86
CA GLU A 935 32.93 -17.66 4.40
C GLU A 935 33.31 -16.32 5.04
N PRO A 936 34.09 -16.30 6.14
CA PRO A 936 34.55 -15.04 6.73
C PRO A 936 35.44 -14.27 5.75
N VAL A 937 35.17 -12.98 5.57
CA VAL A 937 35.90 -12.10 4.66
C VAL A 937 36.73 -11.08 5.45
N LYS A 938 38.00 -10.90 5.08
CA LYS A 938 38.86 -9.86 5.65
C LYS A 938 38.46 -8.48 5.11
N ILE A 939 38.19 -7.54 6.01
CA ILE A 939 38.00 -6.13 5.68
C ILE A 939 39.35 -5.53 5.30
N GLN A 940 39.38 -4.81 4.18
CA GLN A 940 40.59 -4.19 3.67
C GLN A 940 41.03 -3.05 4.59
N THR A 941 42.33 -3.00 4.89
CA THR A 941 42.95 -1.88 5.61
C THR A 941 42.90 -0.60 4.76
N ALA A 942 43.11 0.56 5.38
CA ALA A 942 43.13 1.85 4.68
C ALA A 942 44.09 1.86 3.47
N ASP A 943 45.26 1.23 3.58
CA ASP A 943 46.24 1.13 2.49
C ASP A 943 45.83 0.11 1.41
N GLU A 944 45.11 -0.95 1.79
CA GLU A 944 44.58 -1.94 0.85
C GLU A 944 43.37 -1.41 0.07
N LEU A 945 42.56 -0.51 0.65
CA LEU A 945 41.45 0.14 -0.04
C LEU A 945 41.89 0.96 -1.26
N ALA A 946 43.10 1.55 -1.22
CA ALA A 946 43.69 2.22 -2.38
C ALA A 946 43.98 1.25 -3.55
N LYS A 947 43.93 -0.07 -3.31
CA LYS A 947 44.01 -1.13 -4.33
C LYS A 947 42.63 -1.66 -4.71
N CYS A 948 41.58 -1.36 -3.94
CA CYS A 948 40.18 -1.60 -4.29
C CYS A 948 39.63 -0.55 -5.26
N THR A 949 40.27 0.62 -5.40
CA THR A 949 39.79 1.69 -6.28
C THR A 949 39.94 1.30 -7.75
N VAL A 950 38.81 1.03 -8.40
CA VAL A 950 38.68 1.02 -9.86
C VAL A 950 38.52 2.47 -10.30
N SER A 951 39.29 2.91 -11.30
CA SER A 951 39.47 4.34 -11.66
C SER A 951 38.19 5.07 -12.10
N ASP A 952 37.12 4.32 -12.35
CA ASP A 952 35.75 4.79 -12.49
C ASP A 952 34.88 3.54 -12.24
N PRO A 953 34.14 3.49 -11.13
CA PRO A 953 33.46 2.28 -10.73
C PRO A 953 32.15 2.04 -11.49
N THR A 954 31.83 2.89 -12.47
CA THR A 954 30.75 2.72 -13.46
C THR A 954 31.24 2.12 -14.79
N GLN A 955 32.52 1.73 -14.88
CA GLN A 955 33.11 1.11 -16.08
C GLN A 955 33.03 -0.42 -16.04
N PRO A 956 33.00 -1.09 -17.22
CA PRO A 956 33.00 -2.56 -17.32
C PRO A 956 34.14 -3.24 -16.57
N ASP A 957 33.81 -4.13 -15.63
CA ASP A 957 34.75 -4.99 -14.91
C ASP A 957 34.65 -6.44 -15.39
N ALA A 958 35.69 -6.89 -16.09
CA ALA A 958 35.76 -8.26 -16.63
C ALA A 958 35.80 -9.36 -15.55
N LYS A 959 36.16 -9.03 -14.30
CA LYS A 959 36.14 -9.98 -13.18
C LYS A 959 34.74 -10.22 -12.64
N GLU A 960 33.94 -9.16 -12.57
CA GLU A 960 32.53 -9.20 -12.13
C GLU A 960 31.58 -9.61 -13.28
N SER A 961 32.07 -9.53 -14.52
CA SER A 961 31.35 -9.96 -15.72
C SER A 961 31.42 -11.48 -15.91
N THR A 962 30.40 -12.05 -16.54
CA THR A 962 30.30 -13.50 -16.77
C THR A 962 30.09 -13.83 -18.25
N LEU A 963 30.47 -15.05 -18.65
CA LEU A 963 30.30 -15.57 -20.00
C LEU A 963 29.66 -16.96 -19.93
N THR A 964 28.51 -17.13 -20.56
CA THR A 964 27.71 -18.35 -20.51
C THR A 964 27.21 -18.80 -21.89
N ALA A 965 26.86 -20.07 -22.01
CA ALA A 965 26.20 -20.64 -23.17
C ALA A 965 24.78 -21.02 -22.74
N VAL A 966 23.77 -20.41 -23.37
CA VAL A 966 22.40 -20.41 -22.87
C VAL A 966 21.63 -21.66 -23.27
N ASP A 967 21.96 -22.24 -24.44
CA ASP A 967 21.22 -23.35 -25.03
C ASP A 967 21.96 -24.70 -24.88
N GLY A 968 21.25 -25.83 -25.05
CA GLY A 968 21.84 -27.18 -25.17
C GLY A 968 22.42 -27.46 -26.57
N SER A 969 22.82 -28.69 -26.92
CA SER A 969 23.45 -29.02 -28.23
C SER A 969 22.67 -28.61 -29.48
N ALA A 970 23.34 -28.07 -30.51
CA ALA A 970 22.78 -27.83 -31.85
C ALA A 970 23.36 -28.79 -32.88
N VAL A 971 22.68 -29.03 -34.01
CA VAL A 971 23.22 -29.85 -35.10
C VAL A 971 24.20 -29.04 -35.97
N ALA A 972 25.27 -29.67 -36.45
CA ALA A 972 26.28 -29.04 -37.31
C ALA A 972 25.84 -28.92 -38.78
N ASP A 973 24.70 -28.27 -39.06
CA ASP A 973 24.12 -28.12 -40.41
C ASP A 973 24.35 -26.73 -41.04
N GLY A 974 25.07 -25.85 -40.35
CA GLY A 974 25.29 -24.46 -40.75
C GLY A 974 24.05 -23.56 -40.62
N LYS A 975 22.96 -24.04 -39.99
CA LYS A 975 21.70 -23.30 -39.79
C LYS A 975 21.27 -23.26 -38.33
N ALA A 976 21.38 -24.38 -37.60
CA ALA A 976 21.03 -24.46 -36.20
C ALA A 976 22.02 -23.64 -35.35
N THR A 977 21.48 -22.77 -34.50
CA THR A 977 22.27 -21.78 -33.75
C THR A 977 22.60 -22.25 -32.34
N ARG A 978 23.66 -21.68 -31.78
CA ARG A 978 24.00 -21.69 -30.36
C ARG A 978 24.13 -20.26 -29.86
N THR A 979 23.48 -19.95 -28.75
CA THR A 979 23.57 -18.62 -28.14
C THR A 979 24.67 -18.59 -27.07
N ILE A 980 25.58 -17.63 -27.18
CA ILE A 980 26.55 -17.27 -26.15
C ILE A 980 26.16 -15.90 -25.59
N GLN A 981 26.21 -15.74 -24.27
CA GLN A 981 25.91 -14.47 -23.60
C GLN A 981 27.06 -14.03 -22.71
N ALA A 982 27.44 -12.77 -22.84
CA ALA A 982 28.30 -12.09 -21.88
C ALA A 982 27.48 -11.08 -21.08
N THR A 983 27.48 -11.22 -19.76
CA THR A 983 26.83 -10.27 -18.85
C THR A 983 27.90 -9.37 -18.26
N VAL A 984 27.83 -8.09 -18.58
CA VAL A 984 28.82 -7.08 -18.21
C VAL A 984 28.33 -6.31 -17.00
N LYS A 985 29.16 -6.30 -15.97
CA LYS A 985 28.92 -5.57 -14.73
C LYS A 985 29.99 -4.53 -14.48
N ASP A 986 29.65 -3.51 -13.70
CA ASP A 986 30.61 -2.59 -13.12
C ASP A 986 31.27 -3.20 -11.88
N SER A 987 32.21 -2.47 -11.26
CA SER A 987 32.94 -2.97 -10.08
C SER A 987 32.11 -3.04 -8.80
N PHE A 988 30.87 -2.54 -8.82
CA PHE A 988 29.89 -2.68 -7.75
C PHE A 988 28.90 -3.81 -8.02
N GLY A 989 29.03 -4.51 -9.16
CA GLY A 989 28.13 -5.59 -9.56
C GLY A 989 26.87 -5.12 -10.29
N ASN A 990 26.74 -3.83 -10.59
CA ASN A 990 25.60 -3.30 -11.35
C ASN A 990 25.74 -3.66 -12.84
N PRO A 991 24.66 -4.02 -13.55
CA PRO A 991 24.70 -4.27 -14.99
C PRO A 991 25.00 -2.99 -15.79
N LEU A 992 25.84 -3.11 -16.82
CA LEU A 992 26.23 -1.96 -17.65
C LEU A 992 25.69 -2.03 -19.07
N THR A 993 24.82 -1.09 -19.42
CA THR A 993 24.26 -0.96 -20.76
C THR A 993 25.23 -0.36 -21.77
N ASN A 994 25.09 -0.72 -23.05
CA ASN A 994 25.89 -0.25 -24.19
C ASN A 994 27.40 -0.51 -24.10
N ALA A 995 27.86 -1.41 -23.24
CA ALA A 995 29.24 -1.88 -23.19
C ALA A 995 29.56 -2.78 -24.39
N GLU A 996 30.69 -2.57 -25.05
CA GLU A 996 31.11 -3.39 -26.20
C GLU A 996 31.83 -4.66 -25.74
N VAL A 997 31.29 -5.82 -26.12
CA VAL A 997 31.88 -7.13 -25.86
C VAL A 997 32.41 -7.73 -27.16
N ALA A 998 33.70 -8.05 -27.19
CA ALA A 998 34.34 -8.71 -28.32
C ALA A 998 34.44 -10.23 -28.08
N PHE A 999 33.72 -11.01 -28.88
CA PHE A 999 33.78 -12.47 -28.86
C PHE A 999 34.88 -12.99 -29.78
N THR A 1000 35.62 -13.98 -29.29
CA THR A 1000 36.62 -14.72 -30.06
C THR A 1000 36.08 -16.11 -30.36
N LEU A 1001 35.81 -16.38 -31.64
CA LEU A 1001 35.28 -17.66 -32.13
C LEU A 1001 36.42 -18.57 -32.61
N PRO A 1002 36.43 -19.85 -32.21
CA PRO A 1002 37.41 -20.83 -32.68
C PRO A 1002 37.14 -21.27 -34.13
N GLU A 1003 38.15 -21.84 -34.78
CA GLU A 1003 38.04 -22.30 -36.17
C GLU A 1003 36.91 -23.34 -36.35
N GLY A 1004 35.97 -23.07 -37.26
CA GLY A 1004 34.81 -23.92 -37.55
C GLY A 1004 33.49 -23.40 -36.99
N VAL A 1005 33.50 -22.37 -36.14
CA VAL A 1005 32.30 -21.69 -35.63
C VAL A 1005 32.24 -20.28 -36.20
N THR A 1006 31.07 -19.85 -36.67
CA THR A 1006 30.86 -18.52 -37.26
C THR A 1006 29.67 -17.81 -36.64
N ALA A 1007 29.78 -16.50 -36.39
CA ALA A 1007 28.64 -15.66 -36.00
C ALA A 1007 27.62 -15.60 -37.15
N VAL A 1008 26.33 -15.70 -36.82
CA VAL A 1008 25.24 -15.67 -37.81
C VAL A 1008 25.26 -14.38 -38.63
N ASP A 1009 25.46 -13.24 -37.96
CA ASP A 1009 25.42 -11.91 -38.57
C ASP A 1009 26.81 -11.43 -39.03
N GLY A 1010 27.83 -12.29 -38.98
CA GLY A 1010 29.20 -11.97 -39.38
C GLY A 1010 29.96 -11.01 -38.44
N ASN A 1011 29.28 -10.40 -37.46
CA ASN A 1011 29.90 -9.54 -36.45
C ASN A 1011 30.07 -10.31 -35.13
N ALA A 1012 31.30 -10.33 -34.60
CA ALA A 1012 31.63 -10.95 -33.32
C ALA A 1012 31.78 -9.93 -32.18
N THR A 1013 31.43 -8.66 -32.40
CA THR A 1013 31.36 -7.64 -31.34
C THR A 1013 29.92 -7.22 -31.13
N VAL A 1014 29.43 -7.33 -29.89
CA VAL A 1014 28.02 -7.06 -29.54
C VAL A 1014 27.99 -6.07 -28.38
N LYS A 1015 27.08 -5.10 -28.45
CA LYS A 1015 26.83 -4.18 -27.35
C LYS A 1015 25.85 -4.79 -26.36
N THR A 1016 26.06 -4.50 -25.08
CA THR A 1016 25.14 -4.92 -24.04
C THR A 1016 23.83 -4.12 -24.09
N ASP A 1017 22.72 -4.77 -23.78
CA ASP A 1017 21.40 -4.15 -23.64
C ASP A 1017 21.23 -3.43 -22.27
N ALA A 1018 20.01 -3.00 -21.93
CA ALA A 1018 19.73 -2.33 -20.65
C ALA A 1018 20.03 -3.21 -19.41
N ALA A 1019 20.10 -4.53 -19.58
CA ALA A 1019 20.44 -5.49 -18.53
C ALA A 1019 21.93 -5.85 -18.48
N GLY A 1020 22.76 -5.19 -19.29
CA GLY A 1020 24.19 -5.48 -19.37
C GLY A 1020 24.51 -6.75 -20.14
N VAL A 1021 23.60 -7.30 -20.94
CA VAL A 1021 23.82 -8.57 -21.66
C VAL A 1021 24.15 -8.35 -23.13
N ALA A 1022 25.25 -8.93 -23.59
CA ALA A 1022 25.63 -9.02 -25.00
C ALA A 1022 25.44 -10.45 -25.50
N SER A 1023 24.52 -10.66 -26.45
CA SER A 1023 24.16 -11.99 -26.97
C SER A 1023 24.73 -12.22 -28.37
N LEU A 1024 25.43 -13.35 -28.58
CA LEU A 1024 25.96 -13.76 -29.88
C LEU A 1024 25.42 -15.13 -30.30
N ASN A 1025 24.75 -15.17 -31.45
CA ASN A 1025 24.34 -16.41 -32.10
C ASN A 1025 25.43 -16.92 -33.04
N VAL A 1026 25.79 -18.20 -32.88
CA VAL A 1026 26.80 -18.86 -33.72
C VAL A 1026 26.29 -20.15 -34.35
N VAL A 1027 26.84 -20.51 -35.51
CA VAL A 1027 26.55 -21.74 -36.25
C VAL A 1027 27.85 -22.49 -36.56
N SER A 1028 27.74 -23.78 -36.86
CA SER A 1028 28.86 -24.61 -37.33
C SER A 1028 28.40 -25.62 -38.38
N THR A 1029 29.29 -25.95 -39.32
CA THR A 1029 29.14 -27.07 -40.26
C THR A 1029 29.97 -28.29 -39.85
N LYS A 1030 30.73 -28.19 -38.76
CA LYS A 1030 31.61 -29.23 -38.22
C LYS A 1030 31.09 -29.69 -36.85
N VAL A 1031 30.99 -31.01 -36.69
CA VAL A 1031 30.65 -31.65 -35.41
C VAL A 1031 31.82 -31.51 -34.45
N GLY A 1032 31.55 -31.10 -33.22
CA GLY A 1032 32.60 -30.95 -32.21
C GLY A 1032 32.19 -30.09 -31.01
N LYS A 1033 33.08 -30.08 -30.02
CA LYS A 1033 33.04 -29.15 -28.87
C LYS A 1033 34.02 -28.01 -29.12
N TYR A 1034 33.57 -26.79 -28.87
CA TYR A 1034 34.29 -25.56 -29.16
C TYR A 1034 34.29 -24.65 -27.94
N THR A 1035 35.39 -23.95 -27.68
CA THR A 1035 35.46 -22.95 -26.60
C THR A 1035 35.40 -21.55 -27.20
N VAL A 1036 34.36 -20.79 -26.86
CA VAL A 1036 34.20 -19.38 -27.23
C VAL A 1036 34.68 -18.50 -26.09
N LYS A 1037 35.43 -17.44 -26.39
CA LYS A 1037 35.90 -16.46 -25.39
C LYS A 1037 35.26 -15.10 -25.64
N ALA A 1038 35.23 -14.25 -24.62
CA ALA A 1038 34.77 -12.87 -24.73
C ALA A 1038 35.70 -11.93 -23.97
N ALA A 1039 35.77 -10.66 -24.36
CA ALA A 1039 36.59 -9.64 -23.73
C ALA A 1039 35.90 -8.26 -23.70
N LEU A 1040 36.26 -7.48 -22.68
CA LEU A 1040 35.92 -6.07 -22.48
C LEU A 1040 37.18 -5.24 -22.68
N GLY A 1041 37.33 -4.62 -23.84
CA GLY A 1041 38.62 -4.07 -24.28
C GLY A 1041 39.70 -5.15 -24.29
N ASP A 1042 40.80 -4.94 -23.56
CA ASP A 1042 41.93 -5.87 -23.48
C ASP A 1042 41.78 -6.95 -22.38
N LYS A 1043 40.65 -6.97 -21.63
CA LYS A 1043 40.44 -7.87 -20.48
C LYS A 1043 39.47 -9.02 -20.83
N SER A 1044 39.91 -10.26 -20.68
CA SER A 1044 39.08 -11.45 -20.90
C SER A 1044 38.02 -11.63 -19.81
N ILE A 1045 36.80 -11.99 -20.23
CA ILE A 1045 35.72 -12.42 -19.34
C ILE A 1045 35.86 -13.94 -19.12
N GLY A 1046 36.30 -14.34 -17.93
CA GLY A 1046 36.52 -15.74 -17.57
C GLY A 1046 37.51 -16.48 -18.50
N GLU A 1047 37.47 -17.82 -18.49
CA GLU A 1047 38.34 -18.67 -19.31
C GLU A 1047 37.77 -19.03 -20.70
N GLY A 1048 36.50 -18.69 -20.93
CA GLY A 1048 35.73 -19.09 -22.12
C GLY A 1048 34.62 -20.10 -21.78
N VAL A 1049 33.64 -20.24 -22.67
CA VAL A 1049 32.53 -21.18 -22.52
C VAL A 1049 32.53 -22.25 -23.61
N ALA A 1050 32.22 -23.48 -23.23
CA ALA A 1050 32.14 -24.61 -24.14
C ALA A 1050 30.75 -24.69 -24.80
N ILE A 1051 30.72 -24.79 -26.13
CA ILE A 1051 29.53 -25.08 -26.93
C ILE A 1051 29.73 -26.38 -27.72
N GLU A 1052 28.66 -27.09 -28.01
CA GLU A 1052 28.69 -28.37 -28.71
C GLU A 1052 27.76 -28.39 -29.92
N PHE A 1053 28.30 -28.82 -31.06
CA PHE A 1053 27.56 -29.14 -32.28
C PHE A 1053 27.59 -30.65 -32.56
N THR A 1054 26.42 -31.26 -32.72
CA THR A 1054 26.23 -32.71 -32.89
C THR A 1054 25.90 -33.07 -34.34
N LYS A 1055 25.96 -34.37 -34.67
CA LYS A 1055 25.73 -34.87 -36.03
C LYS A 1055 24.26 -34.70 -36.44
N VAL A 1056 24.01 -34.26 -37.68
CA VAL A 1056 22.68 -34.26 -38.28
C VAL A 1056 22.15 -35.70 -38.34
N ALA A 1057 21.00 -35.97 -37.73
CA ALA A 1057 20.37 -37.28 -37.77
C ALA A 1057 19.98 -37.63 -39.22
N ALA A 1058 20.38 -38.81 -39.70
CA ALA A 1058 20.00 -39.27 -41.03
C ALA A 1058 18.50 -39.60 -41.06
N THR A 1059 17.74 -38.96 -41.95
CA THR A 1059 16.32 -39.24 -42.17
C THR A 1059 16.13 -40.69 -42.66
N PRO A 1060 15.23 -41.49 -42.08
CA PRO A 1060 14.87 -42.80 -42.62
C PRO A 1060 14.09 -42.64 -43.93
N ASN A 1061 14.58 -43.23 -45.03
CA ASN A 1061 13.80 -43.34 -46.26
C ASN A 1061 12.54 -44.19 -46.02
N LYS A 1062 11.36 -43.63 -46.32
CA LYS A 1062 10.10 -44.38 -46.45
C LYS A 1062 9.98 -44.99 -47.87
N PRO A 1063 9.30 -46.15 -48.03
CA PRO A 1063 9.41 -47.03 -49.19
C PRO A 1063 8.37 -46.77 -50.29
N GLY A 1064 8.66 -47.29 -51.49
CA GLY A 1064 7.65 -47.70 -52.47
C GLY A 1064 7.47 -46.78 -53.67
N GLN A 1065 8.11 -47.14 -54.78
CA GLN A 1065 7.87 -46.59 -56.12
C GLN A 1065 7.18 -47.68 -56.97
N PRO A 1066 6.10 -47.40 -57.73
CA PRO A 1066 5.61 -48.31 -58.76
C PRO A 1066 6.39 -48.14 -60.08
N ASP A 1067 6.79 -49.30 -60.62
CA ASP A 1067 7.08 -49.70 -62.00
C ASP A 1067 7.53 -48.68 -63.07
N LYS A 1068 8.81 -48.83 -63.47
CA LYS A 1068 9.35 -49.24 -64.80
C LYS A 1068 8.89 -48.51 -66.10
N PRO A 1069 9.65 -48.62 -67.22
CA PRO A 1069 11.11 -48.81 -67.41
C PRO A 1069 11.70 -47.98 -68.59
N ASN A 1070 13.00 -48.19 -68.83
CA ASN A 1070 13.78 -48.02 -70.08
C ASN A 1070 14.80 -46.85 -70.17
N LYS A 1071 16.04 -47.24 -69.87
CA LYS A 1071 17.32 -46.91 -70.57
C LYS A 1071 17.19 -47.00 -72.11
N PRO A 1072 18.14 -46.54 -72.96
CA PRO A 1072 19.52 -46.11 -72.67
C PRO A 1072 20.08 -44.92 -73.52
N GLY A 1073 21.33 -44.55 -73.24
CA GLY A 1073 22.25 -43.89 -74.18
C GLY A 1073 22.46 -42.41 -73.88
N ASP A 1074 23.58 -41.98 -73.29
CA ASP A 1074 24.96 -41.91 -73.82
C ASP A 1074 25.31 -40.50 -74.29
N ASN A 1075 26.52 -40.10 -73.92
CA ASN A 1075 27.34 -39.01 -74.46
C ASN A 1075 27.02 -37.55 -74.09
N LYS A 1076 27.86 -37.05 -73.17
CA LYS A 1076 28.49 -35.70 -73.20
C LYS A 1076 28.84 -35.28 -74.64
N PRO A 1077 28.84 -33.98 -75.01
CA PRO A 1077 29.61 -32.91 -74.35
C PRO A 1077 28.81 -31.58 -74.23
N GLY A 1078 29.12 -30.63 -73.34
CA GLY A 1078 30.28 -29.75 -73.39
C GLY A 1078 29.85 -28.34 -73.85
N GLN A 1079 30.36 -27.34 -73.13
CA GLN A 1079 30.43 -25.90 -73.47
C GLN A 1079 29.19 -25.01 -73.29
N ASN A 1080 29.38 -24.05 -72.38
CA ASN A 1080 29.19 -22.60 -72.56
C ASN A 1080 27.98 -22.15 -73.40
N ASN A 1081 27.06 -21.39 -72.81
CA ASN A 1081 27.27 -19.95 -72.69
C ASN A 1081 26.17 -19.25 -71.87
N ASN A 1082 26.62 -18.11 -71.37
CA ASN A 1082 25.93 -17.11 -70.58
C ASN A 1082 24.71 -16.48 -71.28
N LYS A 1083 23.76 -16.04 -70.45
CA LYS A 1083 22.88 -14.86 -70.60
C LYS A 1083 22.03 -14.76 -71.88
N ASN A 1084 20.70 -14.65 -71.72
CA ASN A 1084 20.04 -13.35 -71.58
C ASN A 1084 18.50 -13.48 -71.46
N ASN A 1085 17.96 -12.59 -70.64
CA ASN A 1085 16.78 -11.74 -70.86
C ASN A 1085 15.39 -12.29 -71.21
N ASP A 1086 14.49 -11.75 -70.39
CA ASP A 1086 13.31 -10.97 -70.78
C ASP A 1086 11.99 -11.68 -71.12
N LYS A 1087 11.07 -11.45 -70.17
CA LYS A 1087 9.80 -10.73 -70.34
C LYS A 1087 8.57 -11.50 -70.83
N ASN A 1088 7.64 -11.49 -69.87
CA ASN A 1088 6.29 -10.92 -69.95
C ASN A 1088 5.14 -11.78 -70.49
N GLY A 1089 4.08 -11.73 -69.69
CA GLY A 1089 2.68 -11.88 -70.09
C GLY A 1089 2.04 -13.20 -69.71
N ALA A 1090 0.81 -13.30 -69.24
CA ALA A 1090 -0.15 -12.39 -68.60
C ALA A 1090 -1.30 -13.26 -68.06
N SER A 1091 -1.98 -12.78 -67.01
CA SER A 1091 -3.42 -12.93 -66.66
C SER A 1091 -4.06 -14.35 -66.71
N ASP A 1092 -4.82 -14.86 -65.73
CA ASP A 1092 -5.84 -14.16 -64.93
C ASP A 1092 -6.47 -15.07 -63.84
N SER A 1093 -6.89 -14.44 -62.72
CA SER A 1093 -8.01 -14.79 -61.78
C SER A 1093 -7.94 -16.13 -60.99
N SER A 1094 -8.29 -16.26 -59.69
CA SER A 1094 -9.17 -15.49 -58.80
C SER A 1094 -9.01 -15.88 -57.31
N LEU A 1095 -9.33 -14.92 -56.42
CA LEU A 1095 -9.98 -15.01 -55.08
C LEU A 1095 -9.18 -15.07 -53.74
N SER A 1096 -9.28 -13.92 -53.03
CA SER A 1096 -9.38 -13.69 -51.57
C SER A 1096 -8.10 -13.83 -50.72
N LYS A 1097 -7.81 -13.05 -49.66
CA LYS A 1097 -8.21 -11.74 -49.08
C LYS A 1097 -7.16 -11.51 -47.96
N THR A 1098 -6.78 -10.25 -47.71
CA THR A 1098 -6.10 -9.68 -46.49
C THR A 1098 -4.71 -10.23 -46.12
N GLY A 1099 -3.61 -9.47 -45.99
CA GLY A 1099 -3.39 -8.01 -45.96
C GLY A 1099 -2.81 -7.57 -44.61
N SER A 1100 -1.48 -7.36 -44.54
CA SER A 1100 -0.70 -6.51 -43.60
C SER A 1100 0.79 -6.72 -43.95
N SER A 1101 1.46 -5.92 -44.81
CA SER A 1101 1.92 -4.53 -44.67
C SER A 1101 3.00 -4.32 -43.59
N ILE A 1102 4.26 -4.44 -44.04
CA ILE A 1102 5.46 -3.80 -43.47
C ILE A 1102 5.71 -2.53 -44.28
N ILE A 1103 5.96 -1.39 -43.64
CA ILE A 1103 6.69 -0.26 -44.24
C ILE A 1103 7.65 0.32 -43.20
N ALA A 1104 8.93 0.37 -43.58
CA ALA A 1104 9.93 1.27 -43.04
C ALA A 1104 9.96 2.57 -43.87
N ILE A 1105 10.46 3.68 -43.29
CA ILE A 1105 11.44 4.65 -43.87
C ILE A 1105 11.42 6.01 -43.13
N VAL A 1106 12.59 6.37 -42.57
CA VAL A 1106 13.40 7.62 -42.71
C VAL A 1106 12.75 9.02 -42.74
N THR A 1107 13.17 9.84 -41.76
CA THR A 1107 13.72 11.24 -41.75
C THR A 1107 13.31 12.29 -42.80
N ALA A 1108 12.89 13.49 -42.34
CA ALA A 1108 13.41 14.82 -42.74
C ALA A 1108 12.79 15.99 -41.95
N ALA A 1109 13.56 17.07 -41.78
CA ALA A 1109 13.29 18.27 -40.98
C ALA A 1109 12.81 19.50 -41.81
N VAL A 1110 12.59 20.63 -41.10
CA VAL A 1110 12.71 22.07 -41.49
C VAL A 1110 11.42 22.95 -41.47
N VAL A 1111 11.18 23.66 -40.33
CA VAL A 1111 11.28 25.14 -40.09
C VAL A 1111 10.40 26.19 -40.84
N LEU A 1112 9.60 27.00 -40.10
CA LEU A 1112 9.57 28.51 -39.95
C LEU A 1112 8.17 29.14 -39.62
N LEU A 1113 8.19 30.06 -38.63
CA LEU A 1113 7.41 31.32 -38.39
C LEU A 1113 5.87 31.26 -38.21
N GLY A 1114 5.23 32.04 -37.33
CA GLY A 1114 5.64 33.14 -36.44
C GLY A 1114 4.43 33.92 -35.90
N ALA A 1115 4.69 34.82 -34.94
CA ALA A 1115 3.81 35.80 -34.24
C ALA A 1115 2.92 35.24 -33.10
N GLY A 1116 2.99 35.65 -31.83
CA GLY A 1116 3.70 36.74 -31.16
C GLY A 1116 2.74 37.87 -30.77
N THR A 1117 2.34 37.97 -29.49
CA THR A 1117 2.13 39.28 -28.82
C THR A 1117 2.15 39.14 -27.29
N VAL A 1118 3.16 39.79 -26.69
CA VAL A 1118 3.20 40.21 -25.28
C VAL A 1118 2.80 41.68 -25.26
N VAL A 1119 1.94 42.11 -24.33
CA VAL A 1119 1.90 43.52 -23.87
C VAL A 1119 1.72 43.56 -22.36
N LEU A 1120 2.66 44.25 -21.72
CA LEU A 1120 2.68 44.62 -20.31
C LEU A 1120 2.75 46.16 -20.30
N ARG A 1121 1.73 46.87 -19.80
CA ARG A 1121 1.87 48.18 -19.12
C ARG A 1121 0.55 48.78 -18.60
N ALA A 1122 0.65 49.21 -17.34
CA ALA A 1122 0.15 50.46 -16.75
C ALA A 1122 -1.35 50.65 -16.43
N ARG A 1123 -1.61 50.68 -15.11
CA ARG A 1123 -2.59 51.47 -14.33
C ARG A 1123 -3.48 52.48 -15.08
N SER A 1124 -4.79 52.39 -14.87
CA SER A 1124 -5.63 53.48 -14.32
C SER A 1124 -7.08 53.05 -13.97
N LYS A 1125 -7.44 53.21 -12.68
CA LYS A 1125 -8.70 53.71 -12.08
C LYS A 1125 -10.11 53.41 -12.65
N MET A 1126 -11.02 53.22 -11.67
CA MET A 1126 -12.51 53.30 -11.64
C MET A 1126 -13.21 52.05 -12.21
N GLU A 1127 -14.06 51.30 -11.50
CA GLU A 1127 -14.75 51.42 -10.20
C GLU A 1127 -14.64 50.12 -9.39
#